data_AF-A0A9W7DFX2-F1
#
_entry.id   AF-A0A9W7DFX2-F1
#
_cell.length_a   1.000
_cell.length_b   1.000
_cell.length_c   1.000
_cell.angle_alpha   90.00
_cell.angle_beta   90.00
_cell.angle_gamma   90.00
#
_symmetry.space_group_name_H-M   'P 1'
#
loop_
_entity.id
_entity.type
_entity.pdbx_description
1 polymer ?
#
loop_
_entity_poly.entity_id
_entity_poly.type
_entity_poly.pdbx_seq_one_letter_code
_entity_poly.pdbx_strand_id
1 'polypeptide(L)'
;MPDNSSVDGESFVSAPQSEVGSIHGQQQQQQQQQQQQQEVQQIQQVEQEQIPQVLTEQRPEVSLQHPLVPQIPQQRQTKSLPQSDGKLLPELPPQEQQQQLEPFPSEQQPLTEDGYPYGDKTEADPKALRSDPYNSYTSDETLPISPVRIKEIFRDLRDMFGFQNDSMENMYDHLMVQLDSRSSRVAANLALPLLHSDYIGGHEANYRKWYFCSQLQEDTELIENIDLKGLKKKNAKKFLQDITEPEFHPSRKIDVVEYRWRVRMRALTPEDMVYQLALYLLIWGEANNIRFMPECICFIFKCALDHLDYKRKQPTAPPDETERFPEKHFLAKIITPLYNYMRDQQFKLVKGKYTRRERDHQQIIGYDDINQLFWYEKGMRRIKLKDKTKFLDKPLSERYASLENVNWKKAFYKTYREKRTWWHLATNFSRIWVIHLSVFWYYSSFNSPAIYTYKYEQTLDNHPLTQDTLSVVSFGGTIACIVQLLATIAESSFVPHRWPGKKNLFIRSMVIIFLLVLNFGPSVLVLFIIPLNAYSKTAIGLSIFQFVISLLTTIWFSLQPLSNLFDFRSGKNNVEYDPTKTFTSSFPKLDRKGNALSKLLWVLVFGAKFAESYLFLTLSLRDPVRNLFTMDLSRCNGDMWLGKFLCHNQSLFALLLMYVTDLVLFFLDTYLWYIIWNCLISLLLSFSSGMSILSHWRDVFSRLPDRIYSKLLATKDMLAVVDKPSLISQRFHTAWTAQLQSELPLSFY
;
A
#
# COMPACT_ATOMS: atom_id res chain seq x y z
N MET A 1 -88.25 5.24 31.01
CA MET A 1 -88.08 6.33 30.04
C MET A 1 -87.18 5.81 28.93
N PRO A 2 -87.60 5.99 27.67
CA PRO A 2 -87.31 5.06 26.58
C PRO A 2 -86.12 5.55 25.73
N ASP A 3 -85.52 4.71 24.89
CA ASP A 3 -85.66 4.72 23.41
C ASP A 3 -84.20 4.66 22.88
N ASN A 4 -83.83 4.01 21.78
CA ASN A 4 -84.62 3.35 20.75
C ASN A 4 -83.69 2.47 19.89
N SER A 5 -84.23 1.33 19.43
CA SER A 5 -84.19 0.76 18.07
C SER A 5 -82.84 0.70 17.31
N SER A 6 -82.42 -0.39 16.65
CA SER A 6 -83.13 -1.60 16.20
C SER A 6 -82.25 -2.38 15.19
N VAL A 7 -82.38 -3.72 15.17
CA VAL A 7 -82.57 -4.58 13.94
C VAL A 7 -81.35 -4.80 13.03
N ASP A 8 -80.99 -5.98 12.49
CA ASP A 8 -81.41 -7.41 12.46
C ASP A 8 -80.14 -8.21 12.02
N GLY A 9 -79.88 -9.48 12.35
CA GLY A 9 -80.49 -10.69 11.78
C GLY A 9 -79.51 -11.51 10.91
N GLU A 10 -78.99 -12.62 11.49
CA GLU A 10 -78.54 -13.92 10.93
C GLU A 10 -77.48 -14.06 9.80
N SER A 11 -76.45 -14.89 10.03
CA SER A 11 -76.21 -16.17 9.29
C SER A 11 -74.91 -16.90 9.69
N PHE A 12 -74.99 -18.23 9.75
CA PHE A 12 -73.90 -19.20 9.92
C PHE A 12 -72.99 -19.27 8.67
N VAL A 13 -71.66 -19.28 8.83
CA VAL A 13 -70.71 -19.69 7.78
C VAL A 13 -69.55 -20.53 8.36
N SER A 14 -69.27 -21.59 7.61
CA SER A 14 -68.21 -22.61 7.71
C SER A 14 -66.77 -22.07 7.62
N ALA A 15 -65.84 -22.80 8.26
CA ALA A 15 -64.40 -22.50 8.34
C ALA A 15 -63.65 -22.59 6.99
N PRO A 16 -62.65 -21.72 6.72
CA PRO A 16 -61.81 -21.82 5.53
C PRO A 16 -60.46 -22.52 5.77
N GLN A 17 -60.09 -23.37 4.81
CA GLN A 17 -58.83 -24.11 4.69
C GLN A 17 -57.65 -23.24 4.17
N SER A 18 -57.20 -22.21 4.91
CA SER A 18 -56.10 -21.34 4.45
C SER A 18 -54.83 -21.32 5.31
N GLU A 19 -54.83 -21.95 6.50
CA GLU A 19 -53.64 -21.91 7.39
C GLU A 19 -52.62 -23.02 7.16
N VAL A 20 -52.97 -24.10 6.43
CA VAL A 20 -52.06 -25.23 6.22
C VAL A 20 -51.02 -24.97 5.12
N GLY A 21 -51.29 -24.08 4.16
CA GLY A 21 -50.37 -23.75 3.06
C GLY A 21 -49.20 -22.83 3.43
N SER A 22 -49.38 -21.94 4.42
CA SER A 22 -48.37 -20.98 4.85
C SER A 22 -47.24 -21.63 5.66
N ILE A 23 -47.59 -22.61 6.50
CA ILE A 23 -46.63 -23.36 7.33
C ILE A 23 -45.77 -24.29 6.46
N HIS A 24 -46.35 -24.87 5.40
CA HIS A 24 -45.61 -25.72 4.48
C HIS A 24 -44.61 -24.94 3.61
N GLY A 25 -44.95 -23.71 3.21
CA GLY A 25 -44.03 -22.81 2.49
C GLY A 25 -42.85 -22.33 3.35
N GLN A 26 -43.08 -22.04 4.63
CA GLN A 26 -42.02 -21.67 5.57
C GLN A 26 -41.10 -22.87 5.91
N GLN A 27 -41.66 -24.08 6.03
CA GLN A 27 -40.87 -25.29 6.22
C GLN A 27 -40.03 -25.62 4.97
N GLN A 28 -40.54 -25.42 3.76
CA GLN A 28 -39.76 -25.59 2.53
C GLN A 28 -38.64 -24.55 2.41
N GLN A 29 -38.87 -23.30 2.78
CA GLN A 29 -37.81 -22.29 2.80
C GLN A 29 -36.74 -22.58 3.86
N GLN A 30 -37.12 -23.06 5.05
CA GLN A 30 -36.14 -23.48 6.06
C GLN A 30 -35.36 -24.73 5.62
N GLN A 31 -36.00 -25.70 4.96
CA GLN A 31 -35.31 -26.86 4.40
C GLN A 31 -34.35 -26.47 3.28
N GLN A 32 -34.72 -25.53 2.40
CA GLN A 32 -33.81 -25.01 1.37
C GLN A 32 -32.63 -24.24 1.96
N GLN A 33 -32.85 -23.44 3.01
CA GLN A 33 -31.74 -22.76 3.70
C GLN A 33 -30.81 -23.75 4.43
N GLN A 34 -31.36 -24.80 5.03
CA GLN A 34 -30.56 -25.86 5.65
C GLN A 34 -29.78 -26.67 4.61
N GLN A 35 -30.38 -26.98 3.46
CA GLN A 35 -29.67 -27.63 2.34
C GLN A 35 -28.54 -26.75 1.79
N GLN A 36 -28.78 -25.45 1.60
CA GLN A 36 -27.72 -24.53 1.18
C GLN A 36 -26.60 -24.40 2.21
N GLN A 37 -26.91 -24.39 3.51
CA GLN A 37 -25.89 -24.41 4.55
C GLN A 37 -25.11 -25.73 4.59
N GLN A 38 -25.77 -26.86 4.35
CA GLN A 38 -25.12 -28.18 4.25
C GLN A 38 -24.24 -28.28 2.99
N GLU A 39 -24.67 -27.73 1.86
CA GLU A 39 -23.84 -27.66 0.64
C GLU A 39 -22.62 -26.77 0.85
N VAL A 40 -22.76 -25.61 1.51
CA VAL A 40 -21.61 -24.74 1.84
C VAL A 40 -20.66 -25.42 2.82
N GLN A 41 -21.17 -26.17 3.80
CA GLN A 41 -20.35 -26.96 4.72
C GLN A 41 -19.67 -28.14 4.01
N GLN A 42 -20.33 -28.80 3.06
CA GLN A 42 -19.73 -29.84 2.24
C GLN A 42 -18.67 -29.27 1.30
N ILE A 43 -18.88 -28.10 0.71
CA ILE A 43 -17.87 -27.41 -0.11
C ILE A 43 -16.66 -27.04 0.75
N GLN A 44 -16.88 -26.53 1.97
CA GLN A 44 -15.78 -26.23 2.91
C GLN A 44 -15.06 -27.50 3.41
N GLN A 45 -15.77 -28.62 3.57
CA GLN A 45 -15.15 -29.92 3.91
C GLN A 45 -14.35 -30.49 2.74
N VAL A 46 -14.86 -30.41 1.51
CA VAL A 46 -14.13 -30.84 0.30
C VAL A 46 -12.91 -29.95 0.04
N GLU A 47 -12.99 -28.66 0.34
CA GLU A 47 -11.86 -27.72 0.23
C GLU A 47 -10.81 -27.94 1.34
N GLN A 48 -11.21 -28.48 2.51
CA GLN A 48 -10.29 -28.92 3.57
C GLN A 48 -9.70 -30.32 3.32
N GLU A 49 -10.42 -31.21 2.63
CA GLU A 49 -9.98 -32.58 2.29
C GLU A 49 -9.12 -32.65 1.02
N GLN A 50 -9.14 -31.62 0.15
CA GLN A 50 -8.29 -31.54 -1.06
C GLN A 50 -6.96 -30.78 -0.88
N ILE A 51 -6.51 -30.54 0.35
CA ILE A 51 -5.14 -30.12 0.61
C ILE A 51 -4.28 -31.39 0.81
N PRO A 52 -3.32 -31.72 -0.08
CA PRO A 52 -2.38 -32.79 0.23
C PRO A 52 -1.48 -32.36 1.39
N GLN A 53 -1.70 -32.98 2.55
CA GLN A 53 -0.70 -33.11 3.59
C GLN A 53 0.49 -33.91 3.05
N VAL A 54 1.46 -33.25 2.41
CA VAL A 54 2.81 -33.80 2.22
C VAL A 54 3.82 -32.69 2.49
N LEU A 55 4.02 -32.35 3.77
CA LEU A 55 5.17 -31.56 4.20
C LEU A 55 5.54 -31.87 5.65
N THR A 56 5.70 -33.15 5.98
CA THR A 56 6.61 -33.59 7.05
C THR A 56 7.02 -35.05 6.85
N GLU A 57 8.33 -35.29 6.92
CA GLU A 57 9.01 -36.60 6.97
C GLU A 57 9.01 -37.49 5.71
N GLN A 58 10.02 -37.27 4.85
CA GLN A 58 11.11 -38.22 4.55
C GLN A 58 11.84 -37.71 3.30
N ARG A 59 13.09 -37.26 3.44
CA ARG A 59 13.99 -37.08 2.29
C ARG A 59 15.27 -37.87 2.55
N PRO A 60 15.63 -38.81 1.66
CA PRO A 60 16.89 -39.53 1.76
C PRO A 60 18.06 -38.60 1.42
N GLU A 61 19.21 -38.91 2.01
CA GLU A 61 20.50 -38.29 1.72
C GLU A 61 20.84 -38.41 0.23
N VAL A 62 21.24 -37.30 -0.41
CA VAL A 62 22.02 -37.35 -1.65
C VAL A 62 23.18 -36.37 -1.54
N SER A 63 24.36 -36.97 -1.41
CA SER A 63 25.68 -36.38 -1.50
C SER A 63 26.00 -35.91 -2.92
N LEU A 64 26.64 -34.75 -3.03
CA LEU A 64 27.29 -34.23 -4.24
C LEU A 64 28.50 -35.11 -4.62
N GLN A 65 28.49 -35.72 -5.81
CA GLN A 65 29.70 -36.08 -6.55
C GLN A 65 29.52 -35.85 -8.06
N HIS A 66 30.61 -35.43 -8.70
CA HIS A 66 30.78 -34.94 -10.08
C HIS A 66 30.66 -36.05 -11.18
N PRO A 67 30.71 -35.72 -12.50
CA PRO A 67 29.96 -36.40 -13.55
C PRO A 67 30.75 -37.48 -14.29
N LEU A 68 30.09 -38.56 -14.73
CA LEU A 68 30.60 -39.50 -15.73
C LEU A 68 29.45 -40.09 -16.59
N VAL A 69 29.63 -39.92 -17.91
CA VAL A 69 29.19 -40.66 -19.13
C VAL A 69 28.17 -41.82 -18.99
N PRO A 70 27.16 -41.94 -19.89
CA PRO A 70 26.13 -42.98 -19.80
C PRO A 70 26.54 -44.31 -20.44
N GLN A 71 26.27 -45.42 -19.74
CA GLN A 71 26.13 -46.76 -20.30
C GLN A 71 24.83 -47.41 -19.79
N ILE A 72 24.03 -47.92 -20.73
CA ILE A 72 22.88 -48.82 -20.55
C ILE A 72 23.46 -50.21 -20.18
N PRO A 73 22.98 -50.99 -19.17
CA PRO A 73 21.76 -51.82 -19.35
C PRO A 73 20.97 -52.33 -18.12
N GLN A 74 19.73 -52.72 -18.41
CA GLN A 74 18.95 -53.89 -17.94
C GLN A 74 18.46 -54.04 -16.47
N GLN A 75 17.13 -54.05 -16.36
CA GLN A 75 16.23 -55.03 -15.70
C GLN A 75 16.68 -55.73 -14.40
N ARG A 76 15.88 -55.61 -13.32
CA ARG A 76 14.93 -56.67 -12.87
C ARG A 76 14.21 -56.36 -11.55
N GLN A 77 12.89 -56.52 -11.64
CA GLN A 77 11.97 -57.31 -10.80
C GLN A 77 11.59 -56.88 -9.37
N THR A 78 10.27 -56.72 -9.30
CA THR A 78 9.33 -56.71 -8.20
C THR A 78 9.22 -58.07 -7.46
N LYS A 79 8.92 -58.00 -6.17
CA LYS A 79 8.24 -59.01 -5.32
C LYS A 79 6.98 -58.32 -4.77
N SER A 80 5.81 -58.91 -4.51
CA SER A 80 5.16 -60.20 -4.77
C SER A 80 3.79 -60.09 -4.06
N LEU A 81 2.70 -60.51 -4.70
CA LEU A 81 1.41 -60.83 -4.06
C LEU A 81 0.99 -62.26 -4.51
N PRO A 82 0.15 -62.97 -3.73
CA PRO A 82 0.13 -64.42 -3.73
C PRO A 82 -0.80 -65.09 -4.76
N GLN A 83 -0.55 -66.39 -4.87
CA GLN A 83 -1.01 -67.47 -5.75
C GLN A 83 -2.53 -67.68 -5.91
N SER A 84 -2.91 -68.20 -7.09
CA SER A 84 -3.60 -69.52 -7.20
C SER A 84 -3.66 -70.04 -8.65
N ASP A 85 -3.14 -71.27 -8.82
CA ASP A 85 -3.57 -72.40 -9.67
C ASP A 85 -3.63 -72.36 -11.22
N GLY A 86 -2.91 -73.31 -11.84
CA GLY A 86 -3.54 -74.20 -12.83
C GLY A 86 -2.88 -74.43 -14.22
N LYS A 87 -1.92 -75.38 -14.29
CA LYS A 87 -1.73 -76.43 -15.33
C LYS A 87 -1.24 -76.12 -16.79
N LEU A 88 -0.15 -76.85 -17.11
CA LEU A 88 0.22 -77.63 -18.33
C LEU A 88 1.01 -76.97 -19.51
N LEU A 89 2.17 -77.61 -19.76
CA LEU A 89 3.22 -77.56 -20.83
C LEU A 89 2.73 -78.03 -22.24
N PRO A 90 3.54 -78.15 -23.34
CA PRO A 90 4.97 -77.80 -23.63
C PRO A 90 5.30 -77.16 -25.04
N GLU A 91 6.56 -76.67 -25.17
CA GLU A 91 7.55 -76.72 -26.29
C GLU A 91 7.30 -76.27 -27.77
N LEU A 92 8.10 -75.26 -28.21
CA LEU A 92 9.03 -75.14 -29.39
C LEU A 92 8.55 -75.44 -30.86
N PRO A 93 9.25 -74.96 -31.94
CA PRO A 93 9.88 -73.66 -32.24
C PRO A 93 9.54 -73.19 -33.71
N PRO A 94 10.39 -72.51 -34.53
CA PRO A 94 10.00 -71.25 -35.21
C PRO A 94 10.00 -71.29 -36.76
N GLN A 95 9.32 -70.35 -37.45
CA GLN A 95 9.68 -69.90 -38.81
C GLN A 95 8.91 -68.66 -39.30
N GLU A 96 9.69 -67.68 -39.77
CA GLU A 96 9.55 -66.81 -40.96
C GLU A 96 8.25 -66.05 -41.36
N GLN A 97 8.48 -64.76 -41.69
CA GLN A 97 7.79 -63.87 -42.66
C GLN A 97 6.40 -63.33 -42.22
N GLN A 98 6.01 -62.05 -42.34
CA GLN A 98 6.41 -60.92 -43.20
C GLN A 98 5.71 -59.61 -42.73
N GLN A 99 6.21 -58.45 -43.19
CA GLN A 99 5.54 -57.12 -43.37
C GLN A 99 5.39 -56.20 -42.13
N GLN A 100 6.20 -55.13 -42.00
CA GLN A 100 6.20 -53.80 -42.67
C GLN A 100 5.37 -52.74 -41.90
N LEU A 101 6.07 -51.81 -41.22
CA LEU A 101 5.95 -50.34 -41.37
C LEU A 101 6.89 -49.65 -40.34
N GLU A 102 8.00 -49.12 -40.84
CA GLU A 102 9.03 -48.32 -40.14
C GLU A 102 8.82 -46.81 -40.42
N PRO A 103 9.45 -45.90 -39.64
CA PRO A 103 8.97 -44.57 -39.30
C PRO A 103 9.51 -43.43 -40.18
N PHE A 104 8.87 -42.25 -40.03
CA PHE A 104 9.22 -40.99 -40.70
C PHE A 104 10.66 -40.53 -40.39
N PRO A 105 11.46 -40.16 -41.41
CA PRO A 105 12.79 -39.63 -41.21
C PRO A 105 12.82 -38.10 -41.13
N SER A 106 13.74 -37.64 -40.28
CA SER A 106 14.33 -36.31 -40.22
C SER A 106 15.38 -36.13 -41.33
N GLU A 107 15.32 -35.03 -42.08
CA GLU A 107 16.41 -34.58 -42.95
C GLU A 107 16.66 -33.06 -42.81
N GLN A 108 17.91 -32.73 -42.48
CA GLN A 108 18.55 -31.46 -42.80
C GLN A 108 19.44 -31.71 -44.04
N GLN A 109 19.45 -30.81 -45.04
CA GLN A 109 20.60 -30.49 -45.92
C GLN A 109 20.28 -29.31 -46.90
N PRO A 110 21.25 -28.71 -47.63
CA PRO A 110 21.45 -27.25 -47.73
C PRO A 110 21.42 -26.64 -49.17
N LEU A 111 21.74 -25.32 -49.28
CA LEU A 111 22.05 -24.48 -50.49
C LEU A 111 20.82 -23.99 -51.29
N THR A 112 20.73 -22.81 -51.92
CA THR A 112 21.66 -21.99 -52.75
C THR A 112 21.22 -20.50 -52.85
N GLU A 113 22.17 -19.60 -53.16
CA GLU A 113 21.94 -18.28 -53.78
C GLU A 113 21.28 -18.43 -55.16
N ASP A 114 20.25 -17.63 -55.46
CA ASP A 114 20.09 -16.80 -56.68
C ASP A 114 18.64 -16.33 -56.88
N GLY A 115 18.49 -15.07 -57.29
CA GLY A 115 17.35 -14.60 -58.10
C GLY A 115 16.32 -13.71 -57.41
N TYR A 116 16.52 -12.39 -57.48
CA TYR A 116 15.40 -11.43 -57.41
C TYR A 116 14.42 -11.67 -58.57
N PRO A 117 13.11 -11.50 -58.34
CA PRO A 117 12.36 -10.66 -59.25
C PRO A 117 11.57 -9.58 -58.49
N TYR A 118 11.75 -8.36 -58.99
CA TYR A 118 10.88 -7.21 -58.80
C TYR A 118 9.48 -7.56 -59.31
N GLY A 119 8.43 -7.32 -58.51
CA GLY A 119 7.07 -7.32 -59.05
C GLY A 119 5.96 -7.67 -58.06
N ASP A 120 5.20 -6.64 -57.74
CA ASP A 120 3.81 -6.64 -57.28
C ASP A 120 3.52 -6.76 -55.78
N LYS A 121 2.84 -5.72 -55.29
CA LYS A 121 2.35 -5.58 -53.92
C LYS A 121 0.98 -6.24 -53.84
N THR A 122 0.94 -7.51 -53.45
CA THR A 122 -0.32 -8.17 -53.12
C THR A 122 -0.07 -9.29 -52.12
N GLU A 123 -0.75 -9.17 -50.97
CA GLU A 123 -0.95 -10.20 -49.93
C GLU A 123 0.31 -10.66 -49.18
N ALA A 124 0.44 -10.20 -47.93
CA ALA A 124 1.42 -10.73 -46.98
C ALA A 124 1.23 -12.24 -46.84
N ASP A 125 2.27 -13.02 -47.17
CA ASP A 125 2.27 -14.48 -47.09
C ASP A 125 1.94 -14.94 -45.64
N PRO A 126 0.80 -15.64 -45.42
CA PRO A 126 0.40 -16.10 -44.09
C PRO A 126 1.38 -17.09 -43.45
N LYS A 127 2.35 -17.65 -44.20
CA LYS A 127 3.46 -18.43 -43.62
C LYS A 127 4.55 -17.56 -42.99
N ALA A 128 4.85 -16.39 -43.56
CA ALA A 128 5.81 -15.44 -42.97
C ALA A 128 5.29 -14.90 -41.63
N LEU A 129 3.98 -14.65 -41.55
CA LEU A 129 3.25 -14.21 -40.34
C LEU A 129 3.34 -15.19 -39.15
N ARG A 130 3.70 -16.46 -39.39
CA ARG A 130 3.87 -17.51 -38.36
C ARG A 130 5.32 -17.74 -37.93
N SER A 131 6.29 -17.14 -38.61
CA SER A 131 7.72 -17.41 -38.38
C SER A 131 8.41 -16.42 -37.46
N ASP A 132 7.95 -15.17 -37.42
CA ASP A 132 8.50 -14.13 -36.53
C ASP A 132 7.66 -14.02 -35.25
N PRO A 133 8.22 -14.37 -34.07
CA PRO A 133 7.51 -14.24 -32.80
C PRO A 133 7.21 -12.78 -32.41
N TYR A 134 7.80 -11.78 -33.08
CA TYR A 134 7.65 -10.35 -32.77
C TYR A 134 7.10 -9.53 -33.95
N ASN A 135 6.23 -10.15 -34.74
CA ASN A 135 5.69 -9.59 -35.99
C ASN A 135 5.13 -8.16 -35.86
N SER A 136 4.44 -7.82 -34.76
CA SER A 136 3.84 -6.48 -34.61
C SER A 136 4.91 -5.39 -34.49
N TYR A 137 6.07 -5.71 -33.90
CA TYR A 137 7.20 -4.79 -33.84
C TYR A 137 8.01 -4.76 -35.14
N THR A 138 8.25 -5.91 -35.77
CA THR A 138 9.15 -6.04 -36.94
C THR A 138 8.51 -5.63 -38.27
N SER A 139 7.19 -5.73 -38.38
CA SER A 139 6.43 -5.37 -39.59
C SER A 139 6.18 -3.86 -39.74
N ASP A 140 6.45 -3.05 -38.72
CA ASP A 140 6.18 -1.62 -38.74
C ASP A 140 7.21 -0.84 -39.58
N GLU A 141 6.73 -0.02 -40.52
CA GLU A 141 7.58 0.84 -41.38
C GLU A 141 8.38 1.89 -40.58
N THR A 142 7.93 2.22 -39.37
CA THR A 142 8.56 3.21 -38.49
C THR A 142 9.51 2.60 -37.45
N LEU A 143 10.08 1.43 -37.73
CA LEU A 143 10.97 0.70 -36.84
C LEU A 143 12.16 1.55 -36.35
N PRO A 144 12.28 1.85 -35.03
CA PRO A 144 13.36 2.69 -34.53
C PRO A 144 14.70 1.96 -34.42
N ILE A 145 14.69 0.65 -34.16
CA ILE A 145 15.88 -0.18 -33.99
C ILE A 145 15.55 -1.66 -34.30
N SER A 146 16.46 -2.36 -34.98
CA SER A 146 16.24 -3.74 -35.41
C SER A 146 16.38 -4.75 -34.24
N PRO A 147 15.64 -5.87 -34.24
CA PRO A 147 15.77 -6.91 -33.22
C PRO A 147 17.18 -7.51 -33.12
N VAL A 148 17.90 -7.58 -34.25
CA VAL A 148 19.30 -8.03 -34.31
C VAL A 148 20.19 -7.07 -33.52
N ARG A 149 20.01 -5.76 -33.74
CA ARG A 149 20.76 -4.72 -33.03
C ARG A 149 20.44 -4.71 -31.53
N ILE A 150 19.18 -4.91 -31.15
CA ILE A 150 18.79 -5.09 -29.75
C ILE A 150 19.54 -6.29 -29.14
N LYS A 151 19.62 -7.42 -29.84
CA LYS A 151 20.32 -8.62 -29.35
C LYS A 151 21.83 -8.40 -29.20
N GLU A 152 22.45 -7.65 -30.11
CA GLU A 152 23.84 -7.22 -29.98
C GLU A 152 24.06 -6.39 -28.71
N ILE A 153 23.19 -5.42 -28.43
CA ILE A 153 23.26 -4.60 -27.21
C ILE A 153 23.21 -5.47 -25.95
N PHE A 154 22.34 -6.50 -25.93
CA PHE A 154 22.27 -7.45 -24.81
C PHE A 154 23.56 -8.27 -24.65
N ARG A 155 24.20 -8.68 -25.76
CA ARG A 155 25.49 -9.38 -25.74
C ARG A 155 26.62 -8.48 -25.25
N ASP A 156 26.65 -7.24 -25.70
CA ASP A 156 27.64 -6.25 -25.27
C ASP A 156 27.53 -5.98 -23.76
N LEU A 157 26.30 -5.81 -23.24
CA LEU A 157 26.07 -5.63 -21.81
C LEU A 157 26.40 -6.89 -21.00
N ARG A 158 26.10 -8.07 -21.53
CA ARG A 158 26.48 -9.36 -20.92
C ARG A 158 27.99 -9.45 -20.75
N ASP A 159 28.75 -9.19 -21.80
CA ASP A 159 30.21 -9.30 -21.79
C ASP A 159 30.87 -8.18 -20.97
N MET A 160 30.26 -7.00 -20.94
CA MET A 160 30.75 -5.88 -20.14
C MET A 160 30.60 -6.14 -18.65
N PHE A 161 29.45 -6.65 -18.19
CA PHE A 161 29.12 -6.75 -16.76
C PHE A 161 29.19 -8.18 -16.19
N GLY A 162 29.40 -9.19 -17.05
CA GLY A 162 29.51 -10.60 -16.65
C GLY A 162 28.16 -11.21 -16.25
N PHE A 163 27.09 -10.87 -16.96
CA PHE A 163 25.77 -11.51 -16.82
C PHE A 163 25.79 -12.94 -17.40
N GLN A 164 24.91 -13.81 -16.93
CA GLN A 164 24.70 -15.15 -17.43
C GLN A 164 24.09 -15.13 -18.84
N ASN A 165 24.53 -16.02 -19.71
CA ASN A 165 24.00 -16.06 -21.08
C ASN A 165 22.51 -16.39 -21.12
N ASP A 166 22.05 -17.34 -20.30
CA ASP A 166 20.64 -17.72 -20.23
C ASP A 166 19.75 -16.60 -19.69
N SER A 167 20.27 -15.81 -18.74
CA SER A 167 19.57 -14.63 -18.21
C SER A 167 19.42 -13.57 -19.30
N MET A 168 20.48 -13.38 -20.10
CA MET A 168 20.48 -12.46 -21.23
C MET A 168 19.43 -12.83 -22.28
N GLU A 169 19.39 -14.09 -22.73
CA GLU A 169 18.39 -14.53 -23.72
C GLU A 169 16.96 -14.38 -23.17
N ASN A 170 16.71 -14.74 -21.91
CA ASN A 170 15.40 -14.56 -21.27
C ASN A 170 14.97 -13.09 -21.19
N MET A 171 15.90 -12.17 -20.84
CA MET A 171 15.60 -10.75 -20.72
C MET A 171 15.49 -10.05 -22.08
N TYR A 172 16.21 -10.54 -23.09
CA TYR A 172 16.03 -10.14 -24.48
C TYR A 172 14.62 -10.48 -24.97
N ASP A 173 14.20 -11.74 -24.81
CA ASP A 173 12.86 -12.18 -25.19
C ASP A 173 11.79 -11.39 -24.43
N HIS A 174 12.01 -11.14 -23.13
CA HIS A 174 11.10 -10.35 -22.31
C HIS A 174 10.95 -8.90 -22.80
N LEU A 175 12.03 -8.25 -23.24
CA LEU A 175 11.97 -6.91 -23.83
C LEU A 175 11.24 -6.93 -25.17
N MET A 176 11.55 -7.90 -26.03
CA MET A 176 10.94 -8.03 -27.35
C MET A 176 9.43 -8.26 -27.26
N VAL A 177 8.96 -9.12 -26.34
CA VAL A 177 7.53 -9.32 -26.08
C VAL A 177 6.84 -8.03 -25.60
N GLN A 178 7.51 -7.23 -24.76
CA GLN A 178 6.95 -5.95 -24.31
C GLN A 178 6.85 -4.93 -25.45
N LEU A 179 7.86 -4.88 -26.32
CA LEU A 179 7.86 -4.02 -27.50
C LEU A 179 6.76 -4.44 -28.48
N ASP A 180 6.67 -5.73 -28.81
CA ASP A 180 5.62 -6.27 -29.69
C ASP A 180 4.21 -5.99 -29.14
N SER A 181 3.99 -6.23 -27.84
CA SER A 181 2.72 -5.93 -27.18
C SER A 181 2.33 -4.45 -27.21
N ARG A 182 3.30 -3.53 -27.20
CA ARG A 182 3.02 -2.10 -27.37
C ARG A 182 2.81 -1.72 -28.83
N SER A 183 3.62 -2.27 -29.72
CA SER A 183 3.52 -2.06 -31.16
C SER A 183 2.19 -2.53 -31.75
N SER A 184 1.54 -3.51 -31.12
CA SER A 184 0.17 -3.92 -31.49
C SER A 184 -0.89 -2.82 -31.31
N ARG A 185 -0.60 -1.76 -30.53
CA ARG A 185 -1.54 -0.67 -30.19
C ARG A 185 -1.09 0.71 -30.67
N VAL A 186 0.22 0.89 -30.86
CA VAL A 186 0.86 2.18 -31.18
C VAL A 186 2.01 1.92 -32.14
N ALA A 187 2.37 2.86 -33.01
CA ALA A 187 3.55 2.72 -33.88
C ALA A 187 4.85 2.40 -33.09
N ALA A 188 5.73 1.61 -33.68
CA ALA A 188 6.95 1.09 -33.08
C ALA A 188 7.92 2.20 -32.62
N ASN A 189 7.96 3.32 -33.36
CA ASN A 189 8.75 4.51 -32.98
C ASN A 189 8.35 5.13 -31.63
N LEU A 190 7.08 5.00 -31.23
CA LEU A 190 6.54 5.48 -29.95
C LEU A 190 6.54 4.38 -28.88
N ALA A 191 6.46 3.11 -29.28
CA ALA A 191 6.47 1.98 -28.37
C ALA A 191 7.72 1.96 -27.47
N LEU A 192 8.90 2.18 -28.04
CA LEU A 192 10.18 2.20 -27.30
C LEU A 192 10.28 3.38 -26.30
N PRO A 193 10.04 4.65 -26.68
CA PRO A 193 9.99 5.76 -25.72
C PRO A 193 8.94 5.58 -24.62
N LEU A 194 7.77 5.02 -24.93
CA LEU A 194 6.74 4.73 -23.93
C LEU A 194 7.24 3.70 -22.92
N LEU A 195 7.88 2.62 -23.40
CA LEU A 195 8.45 1.60 -22.53
C LEU A 195 9.58 2.16 -21.66
N HIS A 196 10.48 2.95 -22.24
CA HIS A 196 11.53 3.66 -21.51
C HIS A 196 10.95 4.60 -20.44
N SER A 197 9.84 5.28 -20.76
CA SER A 197 9.18 6.17 -19.81
C SER A 197 8.60 5.42 -18.61
N ASP A 198 8.14 4.18 -18.77
CA ASP A 198 7.58 3.41 -17.66
C ASP A 198 8.66 2.86 -16.72
N TYR A 199 9.82 2.46 -17.24
CA TYR A 199 10.91 1.91 -16.44
C TYR A 199 11.82 2.99 -15.84
N ILE A 200 12.16 4.04 -16.62
CA ILE A 200 13.31 4.91 -16.33
C ILE A 200 12.92 6.38 -16.30
N GLY A 201 12.48 6.93 -17.44
CA GLY A 201 12.44 8.37 -17.66
C GLY A 201 11.14 9.08 -17.28
N GLY A 202 10.02 8.36 -17.21
CA GLY A 202 8.68 8.93 -17.04
C GLY A 202 8.35 9.31 -15.61
N HIS A 203 7.28 10.07 -15.42
CA HIS A 203 6.91 10.63 -14.11
C HIS A 203 6.69 9.55 -13.03
N GLU A 204 6.08 8.44 -13.44
CA GLU A 204 5.75 7.32 -12.55
C GLU A 204 6.88 6.28 -12.39
N ALA A 205 7.93 6.37 -13.21
CA ALA A 205 9.05 5.45 -13.18
C ALA A 205 9.74 5.45 -11.81
N ASN A 206 10.02 4.24 -11.32
CA ASN A 206 10.65 4.06 -10.03
C ASN A 206 12.06 4.68 -10.00
N TYR A 207 12.84 4.46 -11.06
CA TYR A 207 14.19 5.02 -11.15
C TYR A 207 14.20 6.54 -11.12
N ARG A 208 13.31 7.23 -11.85
CA ARG A 208 13.19 8.70 -11.77
C ARG A 208 12.85 9.16 -10.35
N LYS A 209 11.85 8.55 -9.72
CA LYS A 209 11.44 8.87 -8.34
C LYS A 209 12.61 8.72 -7.38
N TRP A 210 13.35 7.62 -7.49
CA TRP A 210 14.56 7.37 -6.71
C TRP A 210 15.69 8.36 -6.99
N TYR A 211 15.93 8.67 -8.26
CA TYR A 211 16.98 9.60 -8.69
C TYR A 211 16.74 10.99 -8.10
N PHE A 212 15.51 11.49 -8.18
CA PHE A 212 15.14 12.79 -7.60
C PHE A 212 15.22 12.85 -6.08
N CYS A 213 14.93 11.74 -5.39
CA CYS A 213 15.02 11.66 -3.93
C CYS A 213 16.46 11.55 -3.43
N SER A 214 17.33 10.81 -4.13
CA SER A 214 18.60 10.33 -3.59
C SER A 214 19.85 10.84 -4.29
N GLN A 215 19.78 11.16 -5.59
CA GLN A 215 20.92 11.51 -6.45
C GLN A 215 20.88 12.94 -6.98
N LEU A 216 19.73 13.61 -6.94
CA LEU A 216 19.56 14.94 -7.51
C LEU A 216 20.60 15.96 -7.00
N GLN A 217 20.99 15.88 -5.72
CA GLN A 217 21.98 16.78 -5.12
C GLN A 217 23.39 16.62 -5.71
N GLU A 218 23.74 15.45 -6.26
CA GLU A 218 25.02 15.22 -6.95
C GLU A 218 24.99 15.71 -8.41
N ASP A 219 23.80 15.89 -9.01
CA ASP A 219 23.64 16.31 -10.41
C ASP A 219 23.58 17.84 -10.54
N THR A 220 24.76 18.43 -10.76
CA THR A 220 24.92 19.87 -10.96
C THR A 220 24.19 20.38 -12.21
N GLU A 221 24.10 19.60 -13.28
CA GLU A 221 23.47 20.04 -14.54
C GLU A 221 21.96 20.31 -14.36
N LEU A 222 21.28 19.51 -13.55
CA LEU A 222 19.85 19.70 -13.29
C LEU A 222 19.58 20.85 -12.32
N ILE A 223 20.47 21.13 -11.37
CA ILE A 223 20.26 22.10 -10.28
C ILE A 223 20.83 23.48 -10.60
N GLU A 224 21.97 23.57 -11.28
CA GLU A 224 22.71 24.83 -11.43
C GLU A 224 21.93 25.86 -12.26
N ASN A 225 22.16 27.14 -11.93
CA ASN A 225 21.58 28.32 -12.61
C ASN A 225 20.04 28.48 -12.51
N ILE A 226 19.38 27.86 -11.53
CA ILE A 226 17.93 28.07 -11.30
C ILE A 226 17.70 29.34 -10.45
N ASP A 227 17.65 30.52 -11.10
CA ASP A 227 17.20 31.77 -10.48
C ASP A 227 15.70 32.03 -10.69
N LEU A 228 14.90 31.71 -9.67
CA LEU A 228 13.46 31.98 -9.65
C LEU A 228 13.09 33.46 -9.65
N LYS A 229 13.99 34.35 -9.19
CA LYS A 229 13.70 35.80 -9.12
C LYS A 229 13.82 36.45 -10.51
N GLY A 230 14.75 35.98 -11.34
CA GLY A 230 14.88 36.39 -12.75
C GLY A 230 13.73 35.93 -13.66
N LEU A 231 13.16 34.75 -13.39
CA LEU A 231 12.01 34.18 -14.12
C LEU A 231 10.72 35.00 -13.98
N LYS A 232 10.53 35.71 -12.86
CA LYS A 232 9.31 36.49 -12.60
C LYS A 232 9.30 37.90 -13.20
N LYS A 233 10.43 38.46 -13.66
CA LYS A 233 10.47 39.92 -13.89
C LYS A 233 11.12 40.49 -15.15
N LYS A 234 11.77 39.73 -16.05
CA LYS A 234 12.17 40.29 -17.37
C LYS A 234 12.72 39.32 -18.41
N ASN A 235 13.08 38.08 -18.04
CA ASN A 235 13.75 37.13 -18.97
C ASN A 235 12.93 35.89 -19.33
N ALA A 236 11.65 35.82 -18.96
CA ALA A 236 10.77 34.72 -19.37
C ALA A 236 10.78 34.53 -20.90
N LYS A 237 10.72 35.62 -21.68
CA LYS A 237 10.74 35.56 -23.15
C LYS A 237 12.00 34.96 -23.77
N LYS A 238 13.18 35.10 -23.13
CA LYS A 238 14.45 34.57 -23.66
C LYS A 238 14.68 33.11 -23.24
N PHE A 239 14.21 32.74 -22.05
CA PHE A 239 14.22 31.36 -21.56
C PHE A 239 13.12 30.50 -22.22
N LEU A 240 11.96 31.10 -22.55
CA LEU A 240 10.89 30.49 -23.34
C LEU A 240 11.24 30.35 -24.83
N GLN A 241 12.25 31.07 -25.32
CA GLN A 241 12.64 31.00 -26.73
C GLN A 241 13.35 29.68 -27.09
N ASP A 242 13.98 29.03 -26.10
CA ASP A 242 14.55 27.66 -26.20
C ASP A 242 13.53 26.55 -25.87
N ILE A 243 12.33 26.90 -25.40
CA ILE A 243 11.30 25.95 -24.99
C ILE A 243 10.26 25.85 -26.11
N THR A 244 10.29 24.77 -26.86
CA THR A 244 9.35 24.49 -27.97
C THR A 244 7.91 24.21 -27.49
N GLU A 245 7.66 24.13 -26.17
CA GLU A 245 6.32 23.93 -25.57
C GLU A 245 5.70 25.28 -25.13
N PRO A 246 4.65 25.77 -25.82
CA PRO A 246 4.08 27.11 -25.59
C PRO A 246 3.36 27.32 -24.23
N GLU A 247 3.23 26.32 -23.36
CA GLU A 247 2.43 26.37 -22.12
C GLU A 247 3.23 26.17 -20.80
N PHE A 248 4.56 26.08 -20.83
CA PHE A 248 5.33 25.80 -19.63
C PHE A 248 5.55 27.04 -18.74
N HIS A 249 4.77 27.16 -17.66
CA HIS A 249 4.89 28.22 -16.64
C HIS A 249 5.46 27.69 -15.31
N PRO A 250 6.79 27.73 -15.08
CA PRO A 250 7.38 27.21 -13.86
C PRO A 250 7.00 28.07 -12.64
N SER A 251 6.39 27.46 -11.63
CA SER A 251 6.01 28.13 -10.38
C SER A 251 7.01 27.87 -9.25
N ARG A 252 7.70 26.73 -9.30
CA ARG A 252 8.66 26.24 -8.30
C ARG A 252 9.95 25.80 -8.98
N LYS A 253 11.06 25.75 -8.23
CA LYS A 253 12.35 25.23 -8.73
C LYS A 253 12.22 23.80 -9.29
N ILE A 254 11.40 22.99 -8.62
CA ILE A 254 11.17 21.59 -8.97
C ILE A 254 10.62 21.45 -10.39
N ASP A 255 9.73 22.35 -10.82
CA ASP A 255 9.10 22.29 -12.13
C ASP A 255 10.18 22.45 -13.24
N VAL A 256 11.18 23.32 -13.00
CA VAL A 256 12.32 23.52 -13.93
C VAL A 256 13.22 22.28 -13.99
N VAL A 257 13.51 21.65 -12.85
CA VAL A 257 14.28 20.40 -12.78
C VAL A 257 13.57 19.29 -13.55
N GLU A 258 12.26 19.15 -13.37
CA GLU A 258 11.44 18.16 -14.09
C GLU A 258 11.42 18.40 -15.59
N TYR A 259 11.39 19.66 -16.01
CA TYR A 259 11.51 20.03 -17.42
C TYR A 259 12.87 19.65 -17.99
N ARG A 260 13.98 20.01 -17.31
CA ARG A 260 15.33 19.62 -17.73
C ARG A 260 15.51 18.11 -17.81
N TRP A 261 14.93 17.37 -16.87
CA TRP A 261 14.90 15.91 -16.93
C TRP A 261 14.16 15.40 -18.17
N ARG A 262 12.97 15.95 -18.49
CA ARG A 262 12.25 15.59 -19.72
C ARG A 262 13.08 15.89 -20.97
N VAL A 263 13.76 17.03 -21.03
CA VAL A 263 14.64 17.39 -22.16
C VAL A 263 15.79 16.39 -22.28
N ARG A 264 16.46 16.05 -21.17
CA ARG A 264 17.53 15.04 -21.13
C ARG A 264 17.03 13.68 -21.63
N MET A 265 15.84 13.25 -21.21
CA MET A 265 15.25 11.97 -21.65
C MET A 265 14.85 11.98 -23.12
N ARG A 266 14.35 13.12 -23.64
CA ARG A 266 14.03 13.29 -25.07
C ARG A 266 15.27 13.33 -25.96
N ALA A 267 16.42 13.73 -25.42
CA ALA A 267 17.68 13.79 -26.16
C ALA A 267 18.35 12.42 -26.36
N LEU A 268 17.86 11.36 -25.70
CA LEU A 268 18.39 10.00 -25.84
C LEU A 268 18.09 9.44 -27.23
N THR A 269 19.07 8.77 -27.83
CA THR A 269 18.85 8.03 -29.07
C THR A 269 18.06 6.74 -28.80
N PRO A 270 17.39 6.14 -29.80
CA PRO A 270 16.74 4.84 -29.64
C PRO A 270 17.69 3.76 -29.11
N GLU A 271 18.95 3.75 -29.56
CA GLU A 271 19.96 2.85 -29.03
C GLU A 271 20.20 3.09 -27.53
N ASP A 272 20.36 4.34 -27.10
CA ASP A 272 20.57 4.67 -25.68
C ASP A 272 19.40 4.23 -24.80
N MET A 273 18.17 4.36 -25.29
CA MET A 273 16.98 3.88 -24.59
C MET A 273 17.01 2.35 -24.42
N VAL A 274 17.41 1.62 -25.47
CA VAL A 274 17.57 0.16 -25.40
C VAL A 274 18.70 -0.22 -24.45
N TYR A 275 19.86 0.44 -24.49
CA TYR A 275 20.95 0.20 -23.54
C TYR A 275 20.49 0.33 -22.10
N GLN A 276 19.76 1.41 -21.78
CA GLN A 276 19.25 1.64 -20.43
C GLN A 276 18.20 0.60 -20.02
N LEU A 277 17.25 0.27 -20.90
CA LEU A 277 16.23 -0.75 -20.65
C LEU A 277 16.84 -2.15 -20.48
N ALA A 278 17.70 -2.56 -21.41
CA ALA A 278 18.38 -3.85 -21.38
C ALA A 278 19.25 -3.99 -20.11
N LEU A 279 20.00 -2.95 -19.75
CA LEU A 279 20.80 -2.96 -18.53
C LEU A 279 19.94 -3.10 -17.27
N TYR A 280 18.82 -2.36 -17.19
CA TYR A 280 17.90 -2.49 -16.06
C TYR A 280 17.29 -3.89 -15.96
N LEU A 281 16.86 -4.47 -17.09
CA LEU A 281 16.28 -5.81 -17.14
C LEU A 281 17.30 -6.89 -16.80
N LEU A 282 18.54 -6.80 -17.29
CA LEU A 282 19.61 -7.75 -16.93
C LEU A 282 19.93 -7.72 -15.43
N ILE A 283 20.03 -6.52 -14.85
CA ILE A 283 20.20 -6.34 -13.39
C ILE A 283 19.01 -6.95 -12.65
N TRP A 284 17.78 -6.69 -13.09
CA TRP A 284 16.56 -7.20 -12.46
C TRP A 284 16.44 -8.73 -12.57
N GLY A 285 16.78 -9.29 -13.73
CA GLY A 285 16.73 -10.73 -14.01
C GLY A 285 17.67 -11.53 -13.11
N GLU A 286 18.87 -11.03 -12.82
CA GLU A 286 19.84 -11.71 -11.96
C GLU A 286 19.77 -11.33 -10.48
N ALA A 287 19.00 -10.28 -10.11
CA ALA A 287 18.90 -9.84 -8.72
C ALA A 287 18.23 -10.86 -7.78
N ASN A 288 17.48 -11.84 -8.31
CA ASN A 288 16.77 -12.86 -7.51
C ASN A 288 15.94 -12.18 -6.38
N ASN A 289 16.04 -12.61 -5.12
CA ASN A 289 15.31 -12.00 -4.00
C ASN A 289 15.64 -10.52 -3.75
N ILE A 290 16.76 -9.99 -4.25
CA ILE A 290 17.12 -8.57 -4.10
C ILE A 290 16.20 -7.67 -4.93
N ARG A 291 15.50 -8.21 -5.95
CA ARG A 291 14.54 -7.45 -6.76
C ARG A 291 13.40 -6.81 -5.95
N PHE A 292 13.12 -7.33 -4.75
CA PHE A 292 12.15 -6.76 -3.81
C PHE A 292 12.68 -5.54 -3.04
N MET A 293 13.90 -5.10 -3.32
CA MET A 293 14.50 -3.86 -2.81
C MET A 293 14.74 -2.89 -3.97
N PRO A 294 13.69 -2.25 -4.50
CA PRO A 294 13.76 -1.48 -5.73
C PRO A 294 14.77 -0.33 -5.69
N GLU A 295 14.94 0.36 -4.56
CA GLU A 295 15.89 1.46 -4.42
C GLU A 295 17.34 0.95 -4.39
N CYS A 296 17.57 -0.25 -3.85
CA CYS A 296 18.86 -0.94 -4.01
C CYS A 296 19.13 -1.27 -5.48
N ILE A 297 18.14 -1.73 -6.24
CA ILE A 297 18.27 -1.99 -7.68
C ILE A 297 18.55 -0.70 -8.44
N CYS A 298 17.84 0.39 -8.14
CA CYS A 298 18.07 1.69 -8.76
C CYS A 298 19.50 2.20 -8.51
N PHE A 299 20.03 1.98 -7.30
CA PHE A 299 21.42 2.31 -6.96
C PHE A 299 22.45 1.49 -7.78
N ILE A 300 22.26 0.17 -7.88
CA ILE A 300 23.14 -0.69 -8.69
C ILE A 300 23.05 -0.30 -10.17
N PHE A 301 21.85 -0.06 -10.67
CA PHE A 301 21.60 0.40 -12.03
C PHE A 301 22.29 1.73 -12.32
N LYS A 302 22.20 2.72 -11.41
CA LYS A 302 22.92 4.01 -11.57
C LYS A 302 24.43 3.81 -11.67
N CYS A 303 25.01 3.00 -10.79
CA CYS A 303 26.45 2.72 -10.82
C CYS A 303 26.87 2.05 -12.13
N ALA A 304 26.07 1.08 -12.61
CA ALA A 304 26.32 0.40 -13.87
C ALA A 304 26.16 1.34 -15.08
N LEU A 305 25.14 2.20 -15.06
CA LEU A 305 24.89 3.18 -16.12
C LEU A 305 26.04 4.19 -16.23
N ASP A 306 26.55 4.70 -15.11
CA ASP A 306 27.71 5.61 -15.11
C ASP A 306 28.96 4.96 -15.71
N HIS A 307 29.15 3.67 -15.41
CA HIS A 307 30.24 2.90 -15.98
C HIS A 307 30.08 2.69 -17.49
N LEU A 308 28.86 2.35 -17.94
CA LEU A 308 28.52 2.19 -19.35
C LEU A 308 28.74 3.50 -20.13
N ASP A 309 28.23 4.62 -19.61
CA ASP A 309 28.37 5.93 -20.24
C ASP A 309 29.83 6.36 -20.37
N TYR A 310 30.64 6.07 -19.35
CA TYR A 310 32.09 6.31 -19.40
C TYR A 310 32.77 5.49 -20.50
N LYS A 311 32.47 4.20 -20.59
CA LYS A 311 33.05 3.30 -21.61
C LYS A 311 32.64 3.71 -23.02
N ARG A 312 31.37 4.05 -23.23
CA ARG A 312 30.87 4.49 -24.55
C ARG A 312 31.45 5.84 -25.00
N LYS A 313 31.83 6.72 -24.06
CA LYS A 313 32.49 8.01 -24.37
C LYS A 313 34.00 7.90 -24.66
N GLN A 314 34.65 6.78 -24.35
CA GLN A 314 36.08 6.54 -24.62
C GLN A 314 36.33 5.34 -25.55
N PRO A 315 35.88 5.39 -26.82
CA PRO A 315 36.02 4.28 -27.76
C PRO A 315 37.46 4.04 -28.27
N THR A 316 38.40 4.96 -28.02
CA THR A 316 39.77 4.95 -28.58
C THR A 316 40.84 4.39 -27.66
N ALA A 317 40.52 4.05 -26.40
CA ALA A 317 41.43 3.28 -25.57
C ALA A 317 41.45 1.83 -26.09
N PRO A 318 42.62 1.18 -26.24
CA PRO A 318 42.66 -0.24 -26.58
C PRO A 318 41.77 -0.99 -25.58
N PRO A 319 40.90 -1.92 -26.04
CA PRO A 319 40.10 -2.74 -25.15
C PRO A 319 41.09 -3.60 -24.35
N ASP A 320 41.43 -3.15 -23.15
CA ASP A 320 42.21 -3.95 -22.23
C ASP A 320 41.32 -5.17 -21.91
N GLU A 321 41.70 -6.37 -22.37
CA GLU A 321 40.98 -7.63 -22.13
C GLU A 321 40.69 -7.85 -20.63
N THR A 322 41.47 -7.18 -19.78
CA THR A 322 41.38 -7.07 -18.32
C THR A 322 40.12 -6.40 -17.77
N GLU A 323 39.29 -5.75 -18.58
CA GLU A 323 38.13 -4.99 -18.08
C GLU A 323 36.75 -5.58 -18.39
N ARG A 324 36.66 -6.68 -19.14
CA ARG A 324 35.41 -7.45 -19.28
C ARG A 324 35.26 -8.38 -18.09
N PHE A 325 34.10 -8.31 -17.43
CA PHE A 325 33.85 -9.20 -16.30
C PHE A 325 33.49 -10.60 -16.80
N PRO A 326 34.04 -11.67 -16.18
CA PRO A 326 33.72 -13.03 -16.58
C PRO A 326 32.23 -13.34 -16.36
N GLU A 327 31.69 -14.32 -17.09
CA GLU A 327 30.31 -14.76 -16.90
C GLU A 327 30.04 -15.10 -15.42
N LYS A 328 28.86 -14.73 -14.92
CA LYS A 328 28.41 -14.87 -13.52
C LYS A 328 29.10 -13.92 -12.53
N HIS A 329 29.95 -13.00 -12.98
CA HIS A 329 30.59 -12.03 -12.10
C HIS A 329 29.56 -11.14 -11.38
N PHE A 330 28.56 -10.63 -12.10
CA PHE A 330 27.50 -9.79 -11.51
C PHE A 330 26.79 -10.52 -10.35
N LEU A 331 26.30 -11.74 -10.62
CA LEU A 331 25.65 -12.58 -9.62
C LEU A 331 26.57 -12.88 -8.43
N ALA A 332 27.82 -13.28 -8.68
CA ALA A 332 28.73 -13.74 -7.63
C ALA A 332 29.30 -12.61 -6.76
N LYS A 333 29.58 -11.44 -7.35
CA LYS A 333 30.33 -10.35 -6.70
C LYS A 333 29.47 -9.17 -6.29
N ILE A 334 28.33 -8.95 -6.93
CA ILE A 334 27.43 -7.82 -6.61
C ILE A 334 26.19 -8.30 -5.85
N ILE A 335 25.45 -9.26 -6.40
CA ILE A 335 24.17 -9.73 -5.82
C ILE A 335 24.41 -10.67 -4.63
N THR A 336 25.28 -11.67 -4.77
CA THR A 336 25.49 -12.71 -3.75
C THR A 336 25.93 -12.15 -2.38
N PRO A 337 26.82 -11.14 -2.27
CA PRO A 337 27.17 -10.55 -0.97
C PRO A 337 25.99 -9.88 -0.25
N LEU A 338 25.12 -9.19 -0.99
CA LEU A 338 23.91 -8.58 -0.45
C LEU A 338 22.90 -9.65 -0.01
N TYR A 339 22.69 -10.67 -0.84
CA TYR A 339 21.82 -11.80 -0.52
C TYR A 339 22.32 -12.56 0.71
N ASN A 340 23.62 -12.85 0.78
CA ASN A 340 24.24 -13.50 1.93
C ASN A 340 24.05 -12.66 3.19
N TYR A 341 24.21 -11.34 3.11
CA TYR A 341 23.92 -10.47 4.25
C TYR A 341 22.48 -10.61 4.73
N MET A 342 21.50 -10.51 3.82
CA MET A 342 20.07 -10.64 4.14
C MET A 342 19.74 -12.02 4.73
N ARG A 343 20.23 -13.11 4.11
CA ARG A 343 20.06 -14.47 4.60
C ARG A 343 20.68 -14.64 5.99
N ASP A 344 21.90 -14.14 6.20
CA ASP A 344 22.63 -14.28 7.46
C ASP A 344 21.97 -13.49 8.61
N GLN A 345 21.08 -12.53 8.32
CA GLN A 345 20.25 -11.89 9.35
C GLN A 345 19.18 -12.84 9.91
N GLN A 346 18.61 -13.70 9.05
CA GLN A 346 17.51 -14.59 9.42
C GLN A 346 17.96 -16.00 9.77
N PHE A 347 19.04 -16.48 9.15
CA PHE A 347 19.50 -17.86 9.30
C PHE A 347 20.93 -17.91 9.85
N LYS A 348 21.24 -18.99 10.56
CA LYS A 348 22.60 -19.36 10.95
C LYS A 348 22.86 -20.76 10.43
N LEU A 349 24.08 -21.00 9.97
CA LEU A 349 24.50 -22.33 9.58
C LEU A 349 24.90 -23.11 10.85
N VAL A 350 24.19 -24.19 11.17
CA VAL A 350 24.47 -25.08 12.31
C VAL A 350 24.55 -26.50 11.77
N LYS A 351 25.70 -27.17 11.95
CA LYS A 351 25.94 -28.54 11.46
C LYS A 351 25.58 -28.74 9.97
N GLY A 352 25.91 -27.76 9.11
CA GLY A 352 25.61 -27.81 7.68
C GLY A 352 24.16 -27.52 7.29
N LYS A 353 23.24 -27.35 8.25
CA LYS A 353 21.84 -26.98 7.99
C LYS A 353 21.60 -25.52 8.36
N TYR A 354 20.89 -24.79 7.50
CA TYR A 354 20.43 -23.44 7.83
C TYR A 354 19.28 -23.54 8.83
N THR A 355 19.50 -23.02 10.04
CA THR A 355 18.49 -22.92 11.09
C THR A 355 18.12 -21.45 11.27
N ARG A 356 16.83 -21.16 11.45
CA ARG A 356 16.34 -19.81 11.72
C ARG A 356 16.96 -19.27 13.02
N ARG A 357 17.33 -18.00 13.05
CA ARG A 357 17.78 -17.31 14.25
C ARG A 357 16.56 -16.90 15.08
N GLU A 358 16.56 -17.29 16.34
CA GLU A 358 15.60 -16.82 17.34
C GLU A 358 16.06 -15.46 17.89
N ARG A 359 16.02 -14.44 17.05
CA ARG A 359 16.23 -13.04 17.47
C ARG A 359 14.91 -12.30 17.36
N ASP A 360 14.69 -11.37 18.27
CA ASP A 360 13.55 -10.47 18.18
C ASP A 360 13.68 -9.56 16.94
N HIS A 361 12.57 -9.20 16.32
CA HIS A 361 12.52 -8.41 15.08
C HIS A 361 13.18 -7.04 15.26
N GLN A 362 13.13 -6.47 16.47
CA GLN A 362 13.86 -5.25 16.82
C GLN A 362 15.39 -5.35 16.55
N GLN A 363 15.97 -6.54 16.70
CA GLN A 363 17.42 -6.77 16.58
C GLN A 363 17.84 -7.30 15.20
N ILE A 364 16.87 -7.68 14.37
CA ILE A 364 17.10 -8.17 13.01
C ILE A 364 16.98 -7.00 12.04
N ILE A 365 17.95 -6.88 11.13
CA ILE A 365 17.86 -5.94 10.01
C ILE A 365 17.07 -6.63 8.90
N GLY A 366 15.89 -6.09 8.59
CA GLY A 366 15.00 -6.59 7.55
C GLY A 366 15.38 -6.06 6.16
N TYR A 367 14.69 -6.56 5.13
CA TYR A 367 14.87 -6.07 3.76
C TYR A 367 14.44 -4.59 3.62
N ASP A 368 13.42 -4.16 4.36
CA ASP A 368 13.02 -2.74 4.39
C ASP A 368 14.11 -1.83 4.97
N ASP A 369 14.78 -2.26 6.06
CA ASP A 369 15.89 -1.50 6.65
C ASP A 369 17.07 -1.38 5.65
N ILE A 370 17.34 -2.45 4.90
CA ILE A 370 18.36 -2.49 3.85
C ILE A 370 17.99 -1.52 2.72
N ASN A 371 16.75 -1.58 2.26
CA ASN A 371 16.26 -0.79 1.14
C ASN A 371 16.21 0.71 1.47
N GLN A 372 15.81 1.07 2.69
CA GLN A 372 15.79 2.44 3.20
C GLN A 372 17.19 3.09 3.30
N LEU A 373 18.28 2.31 3.28
CA LEU A 373 19.63 2.85 3.16
C LEU A 373 19.78 3.72 1.89
N PHE A 374 19.13 3.30 0.80
CA PHE A 374 19.25 3.89 -0.53
C PHE A 374 18.26 5.05 -0.78
N TRP A 375 17.43 5.40 0.20
CA TRP A 375 16.48 6.51 0.07
C TRP A 375 17.14 7.88 0.20
N TYR A 376 18.24 7.96 0.96
CA TYR A 376 18.90 9.22 1.27
C TYR A 376 20.38 9.14 0.89
N GLU A 377 20.92 10.23 0.33
CA GLU A 377 22.35 10.37 0.04
C GLU A 377 23.20 10.15 1.29
N LYS A 378 22.77 10.69 2.45
CA LYS A 378 23.41 10.45 3.75
C LYS A 378 23.51 8.97 4.11
N GLY A 379 22.54 8.16 3.69
CA GLY A 379 22.56 6.70 3.84
C GLY A 379 23.64 6.08 2.96
N MET A 380 23.66 6.43 1.68
CA MET A 380 24.66 5.96 0.71
C MET A 380 26.10 6.38 1.09
N ARG A 381 26.30 7.56 1.68
CA ARG A 381 27.61 8.02 2.21
C ARG A 381 28.17 7.15 3.34
N ARG A 382 27.36 6.27 3.95
CA ARG A 382 27.81 5.31 4.96
C ARG A 382 28.43 4.06 4.36
N ILE A 383 28.26 3.83 3.06
CA ILE A 383 28.84 2.69 2.35
C ILE A 383 30.36 2.87 2.33
N LYS A 384 31.07 1.89 2.90
CA LYS A 384 32.52 1.86 2.96
C LYS A 384 33.05 0.63 2.25
N LEU A 385 34.19 0.80 1.60
CA LEU A 385 34.96 -0.29 1.01
C LEU A 385 35.69 -1.08 2.12
N LYS A 386 36.21 -2.26 1.78
CA LYS A 386 37.06 -3.06 2.67
C LYS A 386 38.26 -2.26 3.18
N ASP A 387 38.79 -1.37 2.36
CA ASP A 387 39.92 -0.46 2.67
C ASP A 387 39.54 0.76 3.52
N LYS A 388 38.29 0.79 4.04
CA LYS A 388 37.72 1.86 4.88
C LYS A 388 37.46 3.20 4.16
N THR A 389 37.86 3.35 2.90
CA THR A 389 37.50 4.48 2.06
C THR A 389 35.98 4.52 1.84
N LYS A 390 35.42 5.72 1.68
CA LYS A 390 33.99 5.87 1.41
C LYS A 390 33.72 5.59 -0.06
N PHE A 391 32.62 4.90 -0.35
CA PHE A 391 32.27 4.51 -1.70
C PHE A 391 31.99 5.71 -2.62
N LEU A 392 31.22 6.69 -2.13
CA LEU A 392 30.83 7.86 -2.93
C LEU A 392 31.99 8.85 -3.21
N ASP A 393 33.12 8.74 -2.51
CA ASP A 393 34.29 9.59 -2.77
C ASP A 393 35.04 9.16 -4.05
N LYS A 394 34.75 7.97 -4.59
CA LYS A 394 35.33 7.50 -5.87
C LYS A 394 34.68 8.16 -7.09
N PRO A 395 35.43 8.34 -8.20
CA PRO A 395 34.89 8.79 -9.48
C PRO A 395 33.72 7.93 -9.95
N LEU A 396 32.73 8.54 -10.61
CA LEU A 396 31.49 7.89 -11.07
C LEU A 396 31.77 6.62 -11.90
N SER A 397 32.78 6.66 -12.76
CA SER A 397 33.17 5.54 -13.63
C SER A 397 33.71 4.31 -12.89
N GLU A 398 34.37 4.51 -11.75
CA GLU A 398 34.98 3.44 -10.95
C GLU A 398 34.04 2.86 -9.89
N ARG A 399 32.89 3.51 -9.64
CA ARG A 399 31.95 3.12 -8.57
C ARG A 399 31.44 1.69 -8.79
N TYR A 400 31.10 1.32 -10.03
CA TYR A 400 30.62 -0.03 -10.34
C TYR A 400 31.67 -1.12 -10.03
N ALA A 401 32.89 -0.98 -10.55
CA ALA A 401 33.97 -1.94 -10.30
C ALA A 401 34.31 -2.04 -8.80
N SER A 402 34.08 -0.98 -8.03
CA SER A 402 34.32 -0.97 -6.59
C SER A 402 33.21 -1.64 -5.76
N LEU A 403 32.05 -1.98 -6.35
CA LEU A 403 30.92 -2.60 -5.63
C LEU A 403 31.29 -3.96 -5.01
N GLU A 404 32.16 -4.74 -5.66
CA GLU A 404 32.62 -6.04 -5.14
C GLU A 404 33.42 -5.93 -3.83
N ASN A 405 33.95 -4.73 -3.56
CA ASN A 405 34.78 -4.44 -2.39
C ASN A 405 34.01 -3.71 -1.29
N VAL A 406 32.69 -3.58 -1.41
CA VAL A 406 31.85 -2.96 -0.38
C VAL A 406 31.70 -3.86 0.85
N ASN A 407 31.86 -3.28 2.03
CA ASN A 407 31.60 -3.95 3.30
C ASN A 407 30.15 -3.71 3.76
N TRP A 408 29.22 -4.50 3.21
CA TRP A 408 27.79 -4.44 3.52
C TRP A 408 27.45 -4.58 5.01
N LYS A 409 28.25 -5.36 5.77
CA LYS A 409 28.04 -5.58 7.22
C LYS A 409 28.14 -4.30 8.05
N LYS A 410 28.89 -3.29 7.58
CA LYS A 410 29.03 -1.98 8.25
C LYS A 410 28.10 -0.91 7.67
N ALA A 411 27.58 -1.13 6.46
CA ALA A 411 26.71 -0.17 5.77
C ALA A 411 25.30 -0.17 6.37
N PHE A 412 24.71 -1.35 6.54
CA PHE A 412 23.33 -1.50 6.96
C PHE A 412 23.13 -1.26 8.47
N TYR A 413 21.96 -0.73 8.81
CA TYR A 413 21.56 -0.42 10.18
C TYR A 413 20.04 -0.43 10.27
N LYS A 414 19.50 -0.70 11.47
CA LYS A 414 18.06 -0.68 11.72
C LYS A 414 17.52 0.75 11.61
N THR A 415 16.44 0.93 10.86
CA THR A 415 15.74 2.21 10.67
C THR A 415 14.45 2.31 11.49
N TYR A 416 13.82 1.19 11.84
CA TYR A 416 12.64 1.15 12.71
C TYR A 416 12.69 -0.01 13.70
N ARG A 417 12.45 0.23 14.99
CA ARG A 417 12.47 -0.82 16.02
C ARG A 417 11.08 -1.39 16.25
N GLU A 418 10.81 -2.54 15.64
CA GLU A 418 9.58 -3.32 15.81
C GLU A 418 9.53 -3.96 17.20
N LYS A 419 9.09 -3.19 18.20
CA LYS A 419 8.86 -3.67 19.57
C LYS A 419 7.39 -4.06 19.73
N ARG A 420 7.10 -5.22 20.30
CA ARG A 420 5.73 -5.60 20.68
C ARG A 420 5.36 -4.96 22.03
N THR A 421 4.90 -3.72 22.00
CA THR A 421 4.55 -2.95 23.23
C THR A 421 3.27 -2.16 23.06
N TRP A 422 2.50 -1.99 24.15
CA TRP A 422 1.32 -1.12 24.20
C TRP A 422 1.60 0.37 23.90
N TRP A 423 2.87 0.79 23.95
CA TRP A 423 3.31 2.13 23.52
C TRP A 423 2.93 2.48 22.07
N HIS A 424 2.68 1.49 21.20
CA HIS A 424 2.13 1.71 19.85
C HIS A 424 0.74 2.33 19.86
N LEU A 425 -0.07 2.07 20.90
CA LEU A 425 -1.37 2.71 21.03
C LEU A 425 -1.23 4.23 21.18
N ALA A 426 -0.21 4.67 21.92
CA ALA A 426 0.05 6.09 22.13
C ALA A 426 0.53 6.78 20.84
N THR A 427 1.41 6.15 20.05
CA THR A 427 1.92 6.74 18.80
C THR A 427 0.91 6.69 17.66
N ASN A 428 0.28 5.53 17.43
CA ASN A 428 -0.49 5.28 16.22
C ASN A 428 -1.89 5.89 16.31
N PHE A 429 -2.47 5.91 17.51
CA PHE A 429 -3.82 6.42 17.77
C PHE A 429 -3.81 7.75 18.54
N SER A 430 -2.71 8.52 18.50
CA SER A 430 -2.57 9.78 19.25
C SER A 430 -3.75 10.74 19.04
N ARG A 431 -4.25 10.85 17.80
CA ARG A 431 -5.41 11.70 17.45
C ARG A 431 -6.70 11.21 18.11
N ILE A 432 -6.92 9.90 18.18
CA ILE A 432 -8.10 9.34 18.84
C ILE A 432 -8.06 9.68 20.33
N TRP A 433 -6.91 9.48 20.98
CA TRP A 433 -6.72 9.84 22.39
C TRP A 433 -6.96 11.33 22.65
N VAL A 434 -6.41 12.22 21.83
CA VAL A 434 -6.63 13.67 21.95
C VAL A 434 -8.11 14.01 21.79
N ILE A 435 -8.75 13.54 20.72
CA ILE A 435 -10.17 13.83 20.45
C ILE A 435 -11.06 13.36 21.61
N HIS A 436 -10.80 12.16 22.14
CA HIS A 436 -11.67 11.57 23.15
C HIS A 436 -11.42 12.14 24.54
N LEU A 437 -10.17 12.12 25.01
CA LEU A 437 -9.84 12.53 26.38
C LEU A 437 -10.08 14.03 26.59
N SER A 438 -9.77 14.87 25.60
CA SER A 438 -9.99 16.32 25.72
C SER A 438 -11.46 16.69 25.68
N VAL A 439 -12.26 16.09 24.78
CA VAL A 439 -13.71 16.37 24.70
C VAL A 439 -14.44 15.82 25.93
N PHE A 440 -14.10 14.60 26.36
CA PHE A 440 -14.61 14.05 27.62
C PHE A 440 -14.32 14.97 28.80
N TRP A 441 -13.10 15.53 28.87
CA TRP A 441 -12.75 16.49 29.91
C TRP A 441 -13.59 17.76 29.82
N TYR A 442 -13.73 18.37 28.62
CA TYR A 442 -14.55 19.57 28.45
C TYR A 442 -16.00 19.35 28.92
N TYR A 443 -16.58 18.20 28.60
CA TYR A 443 -17.95 17.85 29.00
C TYR A 443 -18.07 17.57 30.49
N SER A 444 -17.18 16.72 31.02
CA SER A 444 -17.20 16.31 32.43
C SER A 444 -16.93 17.49 33.37
N SER A 445 -15.91 18.30 33.08
CA SER A 445 -15.54 19.45 33.92
C SER A 445 -16.61 20.54 33.93
N PHE A 446 -17.22 20.86 32.79
CA PHE A 446 -18.28 21.86 32.71
C PHE A 446 -19.53 21.45 33.50
N ASN A 447 -19.85 20.15 33.52
CA ASN A 447 -21.02 19.61 34.21
C ASN A 447 -20.74 19.16 35.66
N SER A 448 -19.55 19.41 36.20
CA SER A 448 -19.17 19.07 37.58
C SER A 448 -18.78 20.30 38.43
N PRO A 449 -19.62 21.36 38.47
CA PRO A 449 -19.28 22.59 39.20
C PRO A 449 -19.08 22.39 40.71
N ALA A 450 -19.72 21.37 41.30
CA ALA A 450 -19.62 21.06 42.72
C ALA A 450 -18.16 20.82 43.19
N ILE A 451 -17.28 20.32 42.33
CA ILE A 451 -15.90 19.94 42.68
C ILE A 451 -15.02 21.15 42.94
N TYR A 452 -15.22 22.25 42.20
CA TYR A 452 -14.35 23.43 42.23
C TYR A 452 -15.06 24.70 42.70
N THR A 453 -16.27 24.57 43.24
CA THR A 453 -16.98 25.68 43.89
C THR A 453 -16.50 25.85 45.33
N TYR A 454 -16.23 27.09 45.75
CA TYR A 454 -15.88 27.39 47.13
C TYR A 454 -17.04 27.09 48.08
N LYS A 455 -16.84 26.17 49.03
CA LYS A 455 -17.83 25.72 50.02
C LYS A 455 -19.18 25.40 49.39
N TYR A 456 -19.20 24.38 48.54
CA TYR A 456 -20.43 23.97 47.86
C TYR A 456 -21.50 23.48 48.85
N GLU A 457 -22.68 24.09 48.83
CA GLU A 457 -23.84 23.70 49.65
C GLU A 457 -25.00 23.27 48.75
N GLN A 458 -25.41 22.00 48.88
CA GLN A 458 -26.40 21.39 48.00
C GLN A 458 -27.78 22.08 48.03
N THR A 459 -28.17 22.66 49.17
CA THR A 459 -29.46 23.36 49.34
C THR A 459 -29.47 24.74 48.69
N LEU A 460 -28.32 25.40 48.62
CA LEU A 460 -28.18 26.74 48.01
C LEU A 460 -27.83 26.65 46.53
N ASP A 461 -27.30 25.52 46.08
CA ASP A 461 -26.74 25.28 44.73
C ASP A 461 -25.84 26.45 44.29
N ASN A 462 -24.90 26.84 45.15
CA ASN A 462 -23.98 27.91 44.85
C ASN A 462 -23.15 27.58 43.60
N HIS A 463 -23.03 28.57 42.72
CA HIS A 463 -22.30 28.41 41.48
C HIS A 463 -20.87 28.93 41.59
N PRO A 464 -19.91 28.28 40.89
CA PRO A 464 -18.54 28.77 40.82
C PRO A 464 -18.45 30.05 40.00
N LEU A 465 -17.40 30.83 40.22
CA LEU A 465 -17.12 32.01 39.41
C LEU A 465 -16.81 31.59 37.96
N THR A 466 -17.15 32.45 37.00
CA THR A 466 -16.94 32.19 35.57
C THR A 466 -15.46 32.05 35.19
N GLN A 467 -14.55 32.68 35.95
CA GLN A 467 -13.10 32.50 35.75
C GLN A 467 -12.66 31.07 36.10
N ASP A 468 -13.20 30.50 37.17
CA ASP A 468 -12.82 29.17 37.66
C ASP A 468 -13.39 28.09 36.75
N THR A 469 -14.65 28.23 36.31
CA THR A 469 -15.25 27.32 35.32
C THR A 469 -14.43 27.27 34.03
N LEU A 470 -14.13 28.43 33.45
CA LEU A 470 -13.36 28.52 32.22
C LEU A 470 -11.95 27.96 32.39
N SER A 471 -11.30 28.20 33.52
CA SER A 471 -9.95 27.70 33.77
C SER A 471 -9.91 26.17 33.96
N VAL A 472 -10.86 25.59 34.69
CA VAL A 472 -10.94 24.12 34.87
C VAL A 472 -11.28 23.41 33.56
N VAL A 473 -12.22 23.96 32.79
CA VAL A 473 -12.58 23.43 31.46
C VAL A 473 -11.37 23.52 30.52
N SER A 474 -10.56 24.58 30.63
CA SER A 474 -9.35 24.76 29.81
C SER A 474 -8.29 23.67 29.97
N PHE A 475 -8.34 22.84 31.01
CA PHE A 475 -7.42 21.70 31.12
C PHE A 475 -7.58 20.65 30.00
N GLY A 476 -8.66 20.67 29.20
CA GLY A 476 -8.79 19.81 28.03
C GLY A 476 -7.63 19.94 27.03
N GLY A 477 -7.14 21.16 26.80
CA GLY A 477 -5.95 21.45 25.99
C GLY A 477 -4.64 21.05 26.67
N THR A 478 -4.59 21.07 28.01
CA THR A 478 -3.46 20.53 28.78
C THR A 478 -3.37 19.01 28.61
N ILE A 479 -4.51 18.31 28.70
CA ILE A 479 -4.60 16.87 28.45
C ILE A 479 -4.17 16.54 27.01
N ALA A 480 -4.62 17.32 26.02
CA ALA A 480 -4.19 17.16 24.64
C ALA A 480 -2.66 17.26 24.52
N CYS A 481 -2.04 18.24 25.18
CA CYS A 481 -0.58 18.40 25.19
C CYS A 481 0.14 17.22 25.89
N ILE A 482 -0.39 16.71 27.01
CA ILE A 482 0.18 15.55 27.72
C ILE A 482 0.14 14.30 26.86
N VAL A 483 -1.01 13.99 26.26
CA VAL A 483 -1.18 12.85 25.34
C VAL A 483 -0.20 12.98 24.17
N GLN A 484 -0.08 14.17 23.61
CA GLN A 484 0.80 14.44 22.47
C GLN A 484 2.29 14.34 22.85
N LEU A 485 2.65 14.75 24.07
CA LEU A 485 4.00 14.59 24.62
C LEU A 485 4.33 13.12 24.84
N LEU A 486 3.42 12.33 25.43
CA LEU A 486 3.58 10.89 25.61
C LEU A 486 3.75 10.16 24.27
N ALA A 487 2.94 10.49 23.26
CA ALA A 487 3.07 9.95 21.91
C ALA A 487 4.45 10.29 21.29
N THR A 488 4.97 11.49 21.54
CA THR A 488 6.29 11.92 21.03
C THR A 488 7.43 11.17 21.73
N ILE A 489 7.32 10.95 23.04
CA ILE A 489 8.28 10.13 23.81
C ILE A 489 8.24 8.69 23.32
N ALA A 490 7.06 8.14 23.07
CA ALA A 490 6.86 6.80 22.53
C ALA A 490 7.53 6.61 21.15
N GLU A 491 7.36 7.58 20.25
CA GLU A 491 7.99 7.61 18.92
C GLU A 491 9.52 7.47 19.01
N SER A 492 10.15 8.06 20.04
CA SER A 492 11.59 7.96 20.27
C SER A 492 12.10 6.54 20.54
N SER A 493 11.26 5.68 21.11
CA SER A 493 11.60 4.30 21.42
C SER A 493 11.68 3.44 20.15
N PHE A 494 10.86 3.77 19.16
CA PHE A 494 10.74 3.03 17.90
C PHE A 494 11.69 3.56 16.82
N VAL A 495 11.89 4.88 16.71
CA VAL A 495 12.74 5.48 15.66
C VAL A 495 14.17 5.71 16.15
N PRO A 496 15.18 4.96 15.65
CA PRO A 496 16.57 5.12 16.02
C PRO A 496 17.12 6.51 15.67
N HIS A 497 17.99 7.04 16.52
CA HIS A 497 18.62 8.35 16.30
C HIS A 497 19.56 8.41 15.08
N ARG A 498 20.05 7.27 14.59
CA ARG A 498 21.02 7.19 13.48
C ARG A 498 20.37 7.27 12.09
N TRP A 499 19.05 7.27 11.99
CA TRP A 499 18.34 7.27 10.72
C TRP A 499 18.24 8.69 10.13
N PRO A 500 18.70 8.94 8.89
CA PRO A 500 18.67 10.24 8.24
C PRO A 500 17.26 10.82 8.03
N GLY A 501 16.25 9.96 7.85
CA GLY A 501 14.84 10.36 7.69
C GLY A 501 14.14 10.76 9.00
N LYS A 502 14.84 10.71 10.13
CA LYS A 502 14.27 11.07 11.43
C LYS A 502 13.92 12.56 11.46
N LYS A 503 12.64 12.87 11.72
CA LYS A 503 12.20 14.23 12.02
C LYS A 503 12.75 14.72 13.36
N ASN A 504 12.96 16.03 13.49
CA ASN A 504 13.55 16.64 14.69
C ASN A 504 12.64 16.52 15.92
N LEU A 505 12.75 15.40 16.62
CA LEU A 505 11.95 15.07 17.79
C LEU A 505 12.17 16.08 18.95
N PHE A 506 13.41 16.56 19.12
CA PHE A 506 13.75 17.48 20.20
C PHE A 506 13.00 18.81 20.07
N ILE A 507 13.01 19.42 18.87
CA ILE A 507 12.30 20.67 18.61
C ILE A 507 10.80 20.48 18.79
N ARG A 508 10.24 19.39 18.25
CA ARG A 508 8.82 19.05 18.43
C ARG A 508 8.45 18.94 19.91
N SER A 509 9.25 18.23 20.70
CA SER A 509 9.02 18.08 22.14
C SER A 509 9.08 19.42 22.87
N MET A 510 10.05 20.29 22.55
CA MET A 510 10.15 21.63 23.15
C MET A 510 8.93 22.52 22.81
N VAL A 511 8.44 22.47 21.57
CA VAL A 511 7.24 23.23 21.18
C VAL A 511 5.99 22.68 21.90
N ILE A 512 5.86 21.37 22.06
CA ILE A 512 4.75 20.77 22.83
C ILE A 512 4.83 21.17 24.31
N ILE A 513 6.03 21.17 24.91
CA ILE A 513 6.22 21.61 26.30
C ILE A 513 5.87 23.09 26.44
N PHE A 514 6.26 23.94 25.48
CA PHE A 514 5.86 25.35 25.48
C PHE A 514 4.34 25.51 25.42
N LEU A 515 3.65 24.76 24.56
CA LEU A 515 2.18 24.76 24.49
C LEU A 515 1.54 24.21 25.77
N LEU A 516 2.16 23.23 26.43
CA LEU A 516 1.71 22.70 27.71
C LEU A 516 1.76 23.80 28.78
N VAL A 517 2.87 24.52 28.89
CA VAL A 517 3.02 25.64 29.83
C VAL A 517 2.03 26.76 29.51
N LEU A 518 1.81 27.06 28.23
CA LEU A 518 0.83 28.08 27.81
C LEU A 518 -0.61 27.70 28.18
N ASN A 519 -0.96 26.41 28.10
CA ASN A 519 -2.29 25.92 28.47
C ASN A 519 -2.48 25.76 29.98
N PHE A 520 -1.44 25.36 30.72
CA PHE A 520 -1.53 25.06 32.16
C PHE A 520 -1.21 26.25 33.06
N GLY A 521 -0.25 27.09 32.66
CA GLY A 521 0.25 28.21 33.45
C GLY A 521 -0.84 29.18 33.94
N PRO A 522 -1.79 29.62 33.07
CA PRO A 522 -2.88 30.49 33.49
C PRO A 522 -3.76 29.90 34.60
N SER A 523 -4.01 28.58 34.60
CA SER A 523 -4.79 27.92 35.67
C SER A 523 -4.11 27.97 37.03
N VAL A 524 -2.77 27.95 37.07
CA VAL A 524 -2.05 28.09 38.35
C VAL A 524 -2.33 29.45 38.98
N LEU A 525 -2.37 30.52 38.18
CA LEU A 525 -2.66 31.86 38.65
C LEU A 525 -4.12 32.01 39.11
N VAL A 526 -5.06 31.46 38.34
CA VAL A 526 -6.50 31.62 38.60
C VAL A 526 -6.98 30.76 39.77
N LEU A 527 -6.58 29.47 39.82
CA LEU A 527 -7.13 28.52 40.80
C LEU A 527 -6.32 28.44 42.10
N PHE A 528 -5.00 28.70 42.07
CA PHE A 528 -4.14 28.50 43.24
C PHE A 528 -3.67 29.81 43.90
N ILE A 529 -3.53 30.91 43.14
CA ILE A 529 -3.06 32.19 43.69
C ILE A 529 -4.23 33.10 44.08
N ILE A 530 -5.27 33.17 43.25
CA ILE A 530 -6.47 33.96 43.55
C ILE A 530 -7.42 33.07 44.35
N PRO A 531 -7.97 33.55 45.48
CA PRO A 531 -8.92 32.75 46.24
C PRO A 531 -10.22 32.57 45.44
N LEU A 532 -10.77 31.35 45.46
CA LEU A 532 -11.95 30.92 44.69
C LEU A 532 -13.24 31.73 44.95
N ASN A 533 -13.24 32.62 45.95
CA ASN A 533 -14.36 33.52 46.28
C ASN A 533 -14.15 34.97 45.80
N ALA A 534 -13.00 35.29 45.22
CA ALA A 534 -12.66 36.65 44.79
C ALA A 534 -12.81 36.83 43.28
N TYR A 535 -13.69 37.74 42.89
CA TYR A 535 -13.87 38.16 41.51
C TYR A 535 -12.72 39.06 41.05
N SER A 536 -12.07 38.73 39.93
CA SER A 536 -11.04 39.57 39.32
C SER A 536 -11.23 39.72 37.82
N LYS A 537 -11.25 40.97 37.34
CA LYS A 537 -11.38 41.28 35.90
C LYS A 537 -10.20 40.72 35.08
N THR A 538 -8.99 40.73 35.66
CA THR A 538 -7.79 40.19 34.98
C THR A 538 -7.83 38.67 34.90
N ALA A 539 -8.34 38.00 35.93
CA ALA A 539 -8.49 36.54 35.96
C ALA A 539 -9.52 36.04 34.95
N ILE A 540 -10.64 36.75 34.77
CA ILE A 540 -11.63 36.43 33.72
C ILE A 540 -11.02 36.58 32.33
N GLY A 541 -10.35 37.71 32.05
CA GLY A 541 -9.70 37.93 30.76
C GLY A 541 -8.66 36.85 30.45
N LEU A 542 -7.85 36.48 31.46
CA LEU A 542 -6.86 35.41 31.37
C LEU A 542 -7.50 34.04 31.14
N SER A 543 -8.62 33.72 31.81
CA SER A 543 -9.32 32.43 31.69
C SER A 543 -10.02 32.29 30.34
N ILE A 544 -10.60 33.36 29.80
CA ILE A 544 -11.16 33.38 28.43
C ILE A 544 -10.06 33.13 27.40
N PHE A 545 -8.92 33.83 27.53
CA PHE A 545 -7.78 33.63 26.64
C PHE A 545 -7.25 32.20 26.70
N GLN A 546 -7.10 31.66 27.92
CA GLN A 546 -6.70 30.27 28.14
C GLN A 546 -7.66 29.28 27.49
N PHE A 547 -8.97 29.48 27.63
CA PHE A 547 -9.99 28.61 27.06
C PHE A 547 -9.95 28.61 25.53
N VAL A 548 -9.78 29.77 24.90
CA VAL A 548 -9.63 29.87 23.44
C VAL A 548 -8.37 29.12 22.97
N ILE A 549 -7.23 29.30 23.65
CA ILE A 549 -6.01 28.56 23.32
C ILE A 549 -6.20 27.05 23.51
N SER A 550 -6.87 26.64 24.57
CA SER A 550 -7.18 25.24 24.86
C SER A 550 -7.99 24.60 23.73
N LEU A 551 -9.02 25.29 23.25
CA LEU A 551 -9.83 24.82 22.13
C LEU A 551 -9.01 24.74 20.83
N LEU A 552 -8.24 25.78 20.51
CA LEU A 552 -7.41 25.82 19.31
C LEU A 552 -6.33 24.74 19.31
N THR A 553 -5.68 24.50 20.45
CA THR A 553 -4.65 23.46 20.58
C THR A 553 -5.24 22.05 20.46
N THR A 554 -6.39 21.79 21.09
CA THR A 554 -7.09 20.51 20.94
C THR A 554 -7.53 20.26 19.49
N ILE A 555 -8.11 21.25 18.82
CA ILE A 555 -8.51 21.14 17.40
C ILE A 555 -7.28 20.87 16.52
N TRP A 556 -6.19 21.62 16.73
CA TRP A 556 -4.97 21.45 15.95
C TRP A 556 -4.37 20.05 16.09
N PHE A 557 -4.23 19.54 17.31
CA PHE A 557 -3.72 18.19 17.56
C PHE A 557 -4.67 17.07 17.12
N SER A 558 -5.98 17.34 17.06
CA SER A 558 -6.97 16.39 16.53
C SER A 558 -6.85 16.21 15.01
N LEU A 559 -6.54 17.28 14.28
CA LEU A 559 -6.47 17.26 12.81
C LEU A 559 -5.09 16.85 12.28
N GLN A 560 -4.01 17.28 12.91
CA GLN A 560 -2.66 17.05 12.41
C GLN A 560 -2.12 15.66 12.81
N PRO A 561 -1.56 14.87 11.87
CA PRO A 561 -0.91 13.61 12.21
C PRO A 561 0.41 13.87 12.94
N LEU A 562 0.78 12.94 13.84
CA LEU A 562 1.96 13.01 14.69
C LEU A 562 3.23 13.40 13.92
N SER A 563 3.46 12.78 12.77
CA SER A 563 4.65 13.00 11.94
C SER A 563 4.71 14.41 11.33
N ASN A 564 3.60 15.10 11.12
CA ASN A 564 3.58 16.43 10.50
C ASN A 564 3.49 17.58 11.52
N LEU A 565 3.52 17.28 12.81
CA LEU A 565 3.52 18.30 13.85
C LEU A 565 4.77 19.18 13.77
N PHE A 566 4.53 20.49 13.66
CA PHE A 566 5.56 21.54 13.74
C PHE A 566 6.65 21.47 12.67
N ASP A 567 6.29 21.04 11.45
CA ASP A 567 7.20 21.04 10.30
C ASP A 567 7.36 22.46 9.72
N PHE A 568 7.90 23.37 10.53
CA PHE A 568 8.13 24.78 10.18
C PHE A 568 9.26 24.96 9.15
N ARG A 569 10.04 23.91 8.88
CA ARG A 569 11.17 23.91 7.95
C ARG A 569 10.81 23.60 6.50
N SER A 570 9.53 23.35 6.20
CA SER A 570 9.04 23.31 4.82
C SER A 570 8.93 24.74 4.24
N GLY A 571 10.06 25.45 4.21
CA GLY A 571 10.20 26.72 3.52
C GLY A 571 10.02 26.48 2.02
N LYS A 572 9.16 27.29 1.41
CA LYS A 572 8.73 27.30 0.00
C LYS A 572 9.85 27.35 -1.08
N ASN A 573 11.13 27.17 -0.71
CA ASN A 573 12.29 27.35 -1.58
C ASN A 573 13.20 26.11 -1.71
N ASN A 574 12.92 25.00 -1.01
CA ASN A 574 13.81 23.83 -1.04
C ASN A 574 13.44 22.86 -2.18
N VAL A 575 14.47 22.47 -2.92
CA VAL A 575 14.49 21.61 -4.12
C VAL A 575 14.14 20.14 -3.81
N GLU A 576 13.74 19.81 -2.59
CA GLU A 576 13.90 18.46 -2.05
C GLU A 576 12.62 17.62 -2.22
N TYR A 577 12.69 16.65 -3.13
CA TYR A 577 11.82 15.49 -3.08
C TYR A 577 12.05 14.79 -1.74
N ASP A 578 11.06 14.79 -0.85
CA ASP A 578 11.15 14.10 0.43
C ASP A 578 10.97 12.58 0.21
N PRO A 579 12.01 11.75 0.44
CA PRO A 579 11.94 10.31 0.18
C PRO A 579 10.80 9.63 0.95
N THR A 580 10.50 10.12 2.16
CA THR A 580 9.40 9.60 2.98
C THR A 580 8.07 9.80 2.27
N LYS A 581 7.87 10.97 1.63
CA LYS A 581 6.63 11.29 0.94
C LYS A 581 6.49 10.55 -0.38
N THR A 582 7.59 10.37 -1.10
CA THR A 582 7.61 9.71 -2.41
C THR A 582 7.43 8.20 -2.29
N PHE A 583 8.07 7.56 -1.31
CA PHE A 583 8.08 6.08 -1.21
C PHE A 583 7.00 5.52 -0.27
N THR A 584 6.63 6.23 0.80
CA THR A 584 5.71 5.68 1.82
C THR A 584 4.41 6.44 1.99
N SER A 585 4.36 7.72 1.64
CA SER A 585 3.15 8.53 1.83
C SER A 585 2.62 9.12 0.51
N SER A 586 2.87 8.42 -0.61
CA SER A 586 2.35 8.76 -1.94
C SER A 586 0.93 8.22 -2.11
N PHE A 587 0.01 8.66 -1.24
CA PHE A 587 -1.38 8.27 -1.33
C PHE A 587 -2.04 8.90 -2.57
N PRO A 588 -2.95 8.19 -3.26
CA PRO A 588 -3.72 8.77 -4.34
C PRO A 588 -4.50 9.97 -3.82
N LYS A 589 -4.42 11.09 -4.55
CA LYS A 589 -5.17 12.29 -4.19
C LYS A 589 -6.63 12.06 -4.53
N LEU A 590 -7.49 12.11 -3.53
CA LEU A 590 -8.94 12.05 -3.72
C LEU A 590 -9.40 13.24 -4.56
N ASP A 591 -10.40 13.02 -5.41
CA ASP A 591 -11.11 14.10 -6.11
C ASP A 591 -11.83 15.03 -5.10
N ARG A 592 -12.22 16.23 -5.54
CA ARG A 592 -12.94 17.21 -4.72
C ARG A 592 -14.20 16.62 -4.09
N LYS A 593 -14.97 15.83 -4.84
CA LYS A 593 -16.19 15.17 -4.35
C LYS A 593 -15.87 14.15 -3.26
N GLY A 594 -14.88 13.27 -3.50
CA GLY A 594 -14.44 12.27 -2.53
C GLY A 594 -13.90 12.89 -1.24
N ASN A 595 -13.13 13.98 -1.35
CA ASN A 595 -12.65 14.73 -0.18
C ASN A 595 -13.80 15.35 0.64
N ALA A 596 -14.81 15.92 -0.02
CA ALA A 596 -15.96 16.49 0.66
C ALA A 596 -16.76 15.41 1.41
N LEU A 597 -17.00 14.27 0.77
CA LEU A 597 -17.71 13.13 1.35
C LEU A 597 -16.96 12.55 2.56
N SER A 598 -15.63 12.39 2.47
CA SER A 598 -14.81 11.92 3.59
C SER A 598 -14.88 12.87 4.80
N LYS A 599 -14.80 14.19 4.57
CA LYS A 599 -14.94 15.18 5.66
C LYS A 599 -16.35 15.14 6.26
N LEU A 600 -17.38 15.04 5.42
CA LEU A 600 -18.77 14.97 5.84
C LEU A 600 -19.00 13.74 6.74
N LEU A 601 -18.51 12.56 6.35
CA LEU A 601 -18.58 11.34 7.15
C LEU A 601 -18.05 11.58 8.57
N TRP A 602 -16.82 12.09 8.71
CA TRP A 602 -16.22 12.29 10.03
C TRP A 602 -16.91 13.37 10.87
N VAL A 603 -17.39 14.45 10.23
CA VAL A 603 -18.18 15.49 10.93
C VAL A 603 -19.47 14.90 11.48
N LEU A 604 -20.15 14.05 10.72
CA LEU A 604 -21.41 13.42 11.15
C LEU A 604 -21.19 12.36 12.24
N VAL A 605 -20.14 11.54 12.11
CA VAL A 605 -19.76 10.54 13.12
C VAL A 605 -19.45 11.22 14.45
N PHE A 606 -18.53 12.20 14.46
CA PHE A 606 -18.18 12.89 15.70
C PHE A 606 -19.31 13.78 16.20
N GLY A 607 -20.09 14.41 15.32
CA GLY A 607 -21.23 15.23 15.70
C GLY A 607 -22.32 14.43 16.43
N ALA A 608 -22.72 13.29 15.86
CA ALA A 608 -23.72 12.41 16.47
C ALA A 608 -23.21 11.80 17.78
N LYS A 609 -21.97 11.29 17.79
CA LYS A 609 -21.31 10.78 18.99
C LYS A 609 -21.28 11.82 20.11
N PHE A 610 -20.75 13.01 19.85
CA PHE A 610 -20.62 14.03 20.90
C PHE A 610 -21.96 14.55 21.39
N ALA A 611 -22.97 14.64 20.53
CA ALA A 611 -24.32 15.01 20.96
C ALA A 611 -24.94 13.95 21.88
N GLU A 612 -24.87 12.68 21.47
CA GLU A 612 -25.38 11.55 22.25
C GLU A 612 -24.66 11.43 23.59
N SER A 613 -23.33 11.43 23.60
CA SER A 613 -22.55 11.29 24.83
C SER A 613 -22.73 12.51 25.77
N TYR A 614 -22.99 13.71 25.23
CA TYR A 614 -23.30 14.85 26.09
C TYR A 614 -24.66 14.68 26.78
N LEU A 615 -25.69 14.27 26.03
CA LEU A 615 -27.06 14.16 26.52
C LEU A 615 -27.27 12.98 27.46
N PHE A 616 -26.76 11.80 27.11
CA PHE A 616 -27.02 10.57 27.86
C PHE A 616 -25.96 10.27 28.91
N LEU A 617 -24.69 10.50 28.59
CA LEU A 617 -23.57 10.12 29.46
C LEU A 617 -23.22 11.26 30.43
N THR A 618 -22.83 12.42 29.90
CA THR A 618 -22.35 13.53 30.73
C THR A 618 -23.45 14.13 31.62
N LEU A 619 -24.65 14.37 31.08
CA LEU A 619 -25.73 14.98 31.84
C LEU A 619 -26.26 14.05 32.94
N SER A 620 -26.26 12.74 32.69
CA SER A 620 -26.62 11.74 33.70
C SER A 620 -25.64 11.71 34.87
N LEU A 621 -24.36 12.00 34.62
CA LEU A 621 -23.32 11.99 35.64
C LEU A 621 -23.35 13.22 36.57
N ARG A 622 -23.97 14.33 36.14
CA ARG A 622 -24.02 15.60 36.90
C ARG A 622 -24.58 15.45 38.32
N ASP A 623 -25.73 14.79 38.48
CA ASP A 623 -26.39 14.64 39.78
C ASP A 623 -25.64 13.68 40.72
N PRO A 624 -25.20 12.49 40.27
CA PRO A 624 -24.32 11.62 41.06
C PRO A 624 -23.05 12.33 41.55
N VAL A 625 -22.40 13.13 40.71
CA VAL A 625 -21.18 13.88 41.10
C VAL A 625 -21.49 14.84 42.23
N ARG A 626 -22.58 15.61 42.11
CA ARG A 626 -23.01 16.55 43.14
C ARG A 626 -23.25 15.86 44.49
N ASN A 627 -23.94 14.73 44.49
CA ASN A 627 -24.31 14.01 45.71
C ASN A 627 -23.11 13.29 46.34
N LEU A 628 -22.29 12.62 45.54
CA LEU A 628 -21.14 11.85 46.05
C LEU A 628 -20.03 12.77 46.58
N PHE A 629 -19.82 13.93 45.97
CA PHE A 629 -18.78 14.86 46.41
C PHE A 629 -19.10 15.52 47.76
N THR A 630 -20.37 15.80 48.04
CA THR A 630 -20.82 16.42 49.32
C THR A 630 -21.04 15.41 50.43
N MET A 631 -21.05 14.10 50.13
CA MET A 631 -21.34 13.05 51.08
C MET A 631 -20.15 12.81 52.03
N ASP A 632 -20.31 13.18 53.29
CA ASP A 632 -19.36 12.88 54.37
C ASP A 632 -19.70 11.55 55.05
N LEU A 633 -18.78 10.59 54.99
CA LEU A 633 -18.87 9.27 55.62
C LEU A 633 -18.00 9.15 56.88
N SER A 634 -17.70 10.26 57.54
CA SER A 634 -16.93 10.31 58.80
C SER A 634 -17.49 9.42 59.93
N ARG A 635 -18.80 9.13 59.94
CA ARG A 635 -19.46 8.27 60.92
C ARG A 635 -19.58 6.83 60.44
N CYS A 636 -18.45 6.12 60.32
CA CYS A 636 -18.51 4.70 59.97
C CYS A 636 -17.49 3.83 60.73
N ASN A 637 -17.88 2.57 60.98
CA ASN A 637 -17.12 1.66 61.83
C ASN A 637 -15.97 0.92 61.11
N GLY A 638 -15.89 1.03 59.77
CA GLY A 638 -14.85 0.40 58.95
C GLY A 638 -15.03 -1.11 58.76
N ASP A 639 -14.26 -1.69 57.83
CA ASP A 639 -14.23 -3.13 57.55
C ASP A 639 -12.99 -3.78 58.21
N MET A 640 -13.05 -5.07 58.56
CA MET A 640 -11.97 -5.79 59.26
C MET A 640 -10.66 -5.81 58.47
N TRP A 641 -10.72 -5.89 57.14
CA TRP A 641 -9.53 -6.05 56.30
C TRP A 641 -8.95 -4.72 55.77
N LEU A 642 -9.81 -3.74 55.48
CA LEU A 642 -9.45 -2.47 54.85
C LEU A 642 -9.52 -1.27 55.82
N GLY A 643 -9.92 -1.52 57.07
CA GLY A 643 -10.02 -0.53 58.13
C GLY A 643 -11.04 0.57 57.84
N LYS A 644 -10.80 1.75 58.42
CA LYS A 644 -11.66 2.95 58.27
C LYS A 644 -11.34 3.79 57.03
N PHE A 645 -10.21 3.55 56.37
CA PHE A 645 -9.74 4.36 55.24
C PHE A 645 -10.67 4.27 54.03
N LEU A 646 -11.02 3.05 53.61
CA LEU A 646 -11.93 2.85 52.49
C LEU A 646 -13.30 3.46 52.77
N CYS A 647 -13.77 3.32 54.01
CA CYS A 647 -15.08 3.76 54.43
C CYS A 647 -15.22 5.29 54.47
N HIS A 648 -14.20 6.00 54.97
CA HIS A 648 -14.19 7.47 54.98
C HIS A 648 -14.14 8.05 53.57
N ASN A 649 -13.38 7.42 52.66
CA ASN A 649 -13.17 7.89 51.29
C ASN A 649 -14.06 7.18 50.26
N GLN A 650 -15.06 6.40 50.69
CA GLN A 650 -15.86 5.55 49.81
C GLN A 650 -16.58 6.37 48.74
N SER A 651 -17.12 7.54 49.11
CA SER A 651 -17.81 8.44 48.19
C SER A 651 -16.89 8.95 47.07
N LEU A 652 -15.65 9.29 47.40
CA LEU A 652 -14.63 9.72 46.44
C LEU A 652 -14.12 8.56 45.56
N PHE A 653 -13.96 7.36 46.12
CA PHE A 653 -13.63 6.17 45.32
C PHE A 653 -14.74 5.80 44.34
N ALA A 654 -16.00 5.85 44.78
CA ALA A 654 -17.16 5.62 43.92
C ALA A 654 -17.23 6.66 42.81
N LEU A 655 -17.02 7.94 43.13
CA LEU A 655 -16.96 9.03 42.15
C LEU A 655 -15.86 8.81 41.10
N LEU A 656 -14.65 8.42 41.54
CA LEU A 656 -13.54 8.09 40.63
C LEU A 656 -13.89 6.92 39.72
N LEU A 657 -14.47 5.84 40.27
CA LEU A 657 -14.86 4.67 39.49
C LEU A 657 -15.93 5.05 38.45
N MET A 658 -16.92 5.86 38.82
CA MET A 658 -17.93 6.36 37.91
C MET A 658 -17.30 7.13 36.75
N TYR A 659 -16.41 8.09 37.00
CA TYR A 659 -15.70 8.80 35.93
C TYR A 659 -14.87 7.89 35.03
N VAL A 660 -14.22 6.86 35.58
CA VAL A 660 -13.43 5.89 34.79
C VAL A 660 -14.34 5.04 33.92
N THR A 661 -15.43 4.52 34.46
CA THR A 661 -16.42 3.75 33.69
C THR A 661 -17.06 4.60 32.60
N ASP A 662 -17.41 5.85 32.92
CA ASP A 662 -17.95 6.82 31.97
C ASP A 662 -16.97 7.09 30.83
N LEU A 663 -15.69 7.28 31.16
CA LEU A 663 -14.64 7.44 30.16
C LEU A 663 -14.52 6.21 29.25
N VAL A 664 -14.62 4.99 29.78
CA VAL A 664 -14.58 3.77 28.97
C VAL A 664 -15.78 3.68 28.03
N LEU A 665 -16.99 3.99 28.51
CA LEU A 665 -18.19 4.04 27.68
C LEU A 665 -18.06 5.09 26.56
N PHE A 666 -17.53 6.27 26.88
CA PHE A 666 -17.28 7.34 25.92
C PHE A 666 -16.38 6.95 24.74
N PHE A 667 -15.51 5.93 24.91
CA PHE A 667 -14.70 5.38 23.82
C PHE A 667 -15.46 4.38 22.94
N LEU A 668 -16.40 3.63 23.48
CA LEU A 668 -17.08 2.51 22.81
C LEU A 668 -17.99 2.99 21.68
N ASP A 669 -18.70 4.10 21.88
CA ASP A 669 -19.77 4.56 20.98
C ASP A 669 -19.28 5.05 19.61
N THR A 670 -18.00 5.41 19.50
CA THR A 670 -17.43 5.94 18.25
C THR A 670 -17.46 4.92 17.11
N TYR A 671 -17.28 3.63 17.43
CA TYR A 671 -17.35 2.56 16.44
C TYR A 671 -18.76 2.36 15.91
N LEU A 672 -19.76 2.41 16.80
CA LEU A 672 -21.17 2.29 16.44
C LEU A 672 -21.59 3.41 15.49
N TRP A 673 -21.30 4.67 15.83
CA TRP A 673 -21.63 5.82 14.98
C TRP A 673 -20.88 5.80 13.64
N TYR A 674 -19.63 5.32 13.63
CA TYR A 674 -18.88 5.10 12.41
C TYR A 674 -19.59 4.11 11.48
N ILE A 675 -20.05 2.96 11.98
CA ILE A 675 -20.78 1.97 11.16
C ILE A 675 -22.08 2.57 10.60
N ILE A 676 -22.88 3.23 11.44
CA ILE A 676 -24.17 3.78 11.02
C ILE A 676 -23.99 4.78 9.88
N TRP A 677 -23.09 5.76 10.05
CA TRP A 677 -22.86 6.77 9.02
C TRP A 677 -22.15 6.21 7.79
N ASN A 678 -21.25 5.23 7.95
CA ASN A 678 -20.62 4.56 6.82
C ASN A 678 -21.66 3.79 5.98
N CYS A 679 -22.58 3.08 6.63
CA CYS A 679 -23.68 2.38 5.97
C CYS A 679 -24.62 3.37 5.27
N LEU A 680 -25.03 4.44 5.95
CA LEU A 680 -25.93 5.45 5.40
C LEU A 680 -25.30 6.17 4.20
N ILE A 681 -24.05 6.59 4.28
CA ILE A 681 -23.35 7.25 3.17
C ILE A 681 -23.09 6.28 2.02
N SER A 682 -22.73 5.03 2.30
CA SER A 682 -22.57 3.99 1.27
C SER A 682 -23.89 3.73 0.54
N LEU A 683 -25.01 3.70 1.26
CA LEU A 683 -26.36 3.58 0.70
C LEU A 683 -26.69 4.78 -0.20
N LEU A 684 -26.47 6.01 0.29
CA LEU A 684 -26.67 7.24 -0.50
C LEU A 684 -25.78 7.28 -1.74
N LEU A 685 -24.52 6.86 -1.64
CA LEU A 685 -23.60 6.81 -2.76
C LEU A 685 -24.07 5.79 -3.79
N SER A 686 -24.50 4.60 -3.35
CA SER A 686 -25.06 3.54 -4.20
C SER A 686 -26.31 4.01 -4.96
N PHE A 687 -27.18 4.77 -4.28
CA PHE A 687 -28.31 5.42 -4.93
C PHE A 687 -27.87 6.47 -5.96
N SER A 688 -26.89 7.30 -5.63
CA SER A 688 -26.38 8.33 -6.54
C SER A 688 -25.68 7.77 -7.78
N SER A 689 -25.00 6.62 -7.63
CA SER A 689 -24.29 5.92 -8.70
C SER A 689 -25.22 5.06 -9.57
N GLY A 690 -26.50 4.97 -9.24
CA GLY A 690 -27.48 4.23 -10.05
C GLY A 690 -27.33 2.71 -9.96
N MET A 691 -26.80 2.18 -8.86
CA MET A 691 -26.74 0.73 -8.59
C MET A 691 -27.95 0.24 -7.77
N SER A 692 -29.03 1.01 -7.75
CA SER A 692 -30.25 0.69 -7.03
C SER A 692 -31.16 -0.21 -7.87
N ILE A 693 -31.95 -1.04 -7.19
CA ILE A 693 -33.06 -1.75 -7.83
C ILE A 693 -34.07 -0.79 -8.48
N LEU A 694 -34.08 0.48 -8.03
CA LEU A 694 -34.91 1.56 -8.56
C LEU A 694 -34.25 2.38 -9.67
N SER A 695 -32.94 2.29 -9.96
CA SER A 695 -32.30 3.14 -10.97
C SER A 695 -32.36 2.59 -12.39
N HIS A 696 -32.81 1.34 -12.57
CA HIS A 696 -33.09 0.82 -13.90
C HIS A 696 -34.16 1.60 -14.65
N TRP A 697 -34.88 2.58 -14.04
CA TRP A 697 -35.80 3.44 -14.80
C TRP A 697 -35.15 4.12 -16.00
N ARG A 698 -33.87 4.54 -15.93
CA ARG A 698 -33.21 5.17 -17.10
C ARG A 698 -32.93 4.18 -18.23
N ASP A 699 -32.51 2.95 -17.89
CA ASP A 699 -32.32 1.86 -18.87
C ASP A 699 -33.64 1.27 -19.36
N VAL A 700 -34.65 1.24 -18.51
CA VAL A 700 -36.02 0.82 -18.82
C VAL A 700 -36.69 1.85 -19.71
N PHE A 701 -36.48 3.16 -19.48
CA PHE A 701 -36.94 4.24 -20.35
C PHE A 701 -36.17 4.28 -21.67
N SER A 702 -34.84 4.11 -21.65
CA SER A 702 -34.05 4.10 -22.88
C SER A 702 -34.37 2.89 -23.76
N ARG A 703 -34.68 1.74 -23.16
CA ARG A 703 -35.16 0.54 -23.85
C ARG A 703 -36.68 0.51 -24.02
N LEU A 704 -37.42 1.54 -23.58
CA LEU A 704 -38.88 1.58 -23.73
C LEU A 704 -39.29 1.61 -25.21
N PRO A 705 -38.65 2.41 -26.09
CA PRO A 705 -38.95 2.38 -27.53
C PRO A 705 -38.67 1.00 -28.13
N ASP A 706 -37.54 0.37 -27.79
CA ASP A 706 -37.19 -0.97 -28.27
C ASP A 706 -38.17 -2.04 -27.76
N ARG A 707 -38.63 -1.92 -26.51
CA ARG A 707 -39.66 -2.80 -25.94
C ARG A 707 -41.01 -2.60 -26.59
N ILE A 708 -41.41 -1.35 -26.85
CA ILE A 708 -42.63 -1.02 -27.60
C ILE A 708 -42.52 -1.57 -29.02
N TYR A 709 -41.39 -1.36 -29.71
CA TYR A 709 -41.12 -1.85 -31.06
C TYR A 709 -41.17 -3.39 -31.10
N SER A 710 -40.48 -4.08 -30.19
CA SER A 710 -40.49 -5.54 -30.10
C SER A 710 -41.89 -6.11 -29.80
N LYS A 711 -42.74 -5.38 -29.07
CA LYS A 711 -44.11 -5.84 -28.75
C LYS A 711 -45.15 -5.45 -29.79
N LEU A 712 -44.94 -4.39 -30.56
CA LEU A 712 -45.84 -3.97 -31.64
C LEU A 712 -45.52 -4.66 -32.98
N LEU A 713 -44.25 -4.96 -33.26
CA LEU A 713 -43.79 -5.50 -34.55
C LEU A 713 -43.39 -6.98 -34.51
N ALA A 714 -43.39 -7.64 -33.35
CA ALA A 714 -43.31 -9.10 -33.29
C ALA A 714 -44.64 -9.74 -33.72
N THR A 715 -44.99 -9.61 -35.00
CA THR A 715 -45.75 -10.65 -35.69
C THR A 715 -44.83 -11.87 -35.87
N LYS A 716 -45.42 -13.07 -35.80
CA LYS A 716 -44.72 -14.37 -35.76
C LYS A 716 -43.74 -14.62 -36.92
N ASP A 717 -43.73 -13.79 -37.97
CA ASP A 717 -43.02 -14.03 -39.22
C ASP A 717 -41.63 -13.37 -39.32
N MET A 718 -41.20 -12.55 -38.35
CA MET A 718 -39.88 -11.89 -38.39
C MET A 718 -38.71 -12.73 -37.84
N LEU A 719 -38.94 -13.93 -37.30
CA LEU A 719 -37.87 -14.77 -36.73
C LEU A 719 -36.91 -15.39 -37.77
N ALA A 720 -37.17 -15.23 -39.07
CA ALA A 720 -36.45 -15.99 -40.10
C ALA A 720 -35.33 -15.21 -40.84
N VAL A 721 -35.18 -13.89 -40.65
CA VAL A 721 -34.23 -13.11 -41.47
C VAL A 721 -33.52 -12.08 -40.61
N VAL A 722 -32.38 -12.45 -40.01
CA VAL A 722 -31.09 -11.74 -39.99
C VAL A 722 -30.16 -12.51 -39.03
N ASP A 723 -29.48 -13.53 -39.54
CA ASP A 723 -28.21 -13.97 -38.96
C ASP A 723 -27.09 -13.29 -39.76
N LYS A 724 -26.56 -12.18 -39.23
CA LYS A 724 -25.26 -11.67 -39.70
C LYS A 724 -24.16 -12.52 -39.06
N PRO A 725 -23.12 -12.93 -39.81
CA PRO A 725 -21.98 -13.62 -39.22
C PRO A 725 -21.22 -12.60 -38.36
N SER A 726 -21.43 -12.64 -37.05
CA SER A 726 -20.61 -11.88 -36.10
C SER A 726 -19.24 -12.54 -36.02
N LEU A 727 -18.16 -11.75 -36.17
CA LEU A 727 -16.81 -12.23 -35.93
C LEU A 727 -16.72 -12.83 -34.52
N ILE A 728 -16.00 -13.95 -34.39
CA ILE A 728 -15.78 -14.64 -33.13
C ILE A 728 -15.22 -13.69 -32.05
N SER A 729 -14.46 -12.66 -32.45
CA SER A 729 -13.94 -11.62 -31.55
C SER A 729 -15.04 -10.80 -30.86
N GLN A 730 -16.18 -10.56 -31.51
CA GLN A 730 -17.31 -9.86 -30.87
C GLN A 730 -18.02 -10.74 -29.86
N ARG A 731 -18.17 -12.04 -30.15
CA ARG A 731 -18.73 -13.02 -29.19
C ARG A 731 -17.78 -13.25 -28.02
N PHE A 732 -16.47 -13.24 -28.27
CA PHE A 732 -15.46 -13.34 -27.23
C PHE A 732 -15.45 -12.07 -26.38
N HIS A 733 -15.55 -10.89 -26.98
CA HIS A 733 -15.60 -9.64 -26.22
C HIS A 733 -16.87 -9.54 -25.38
N THR A 734 -18.04 -9.94 -25.91
CA THR A 734 -19.28 -9.95 -25.13
C THR A 734 -19.29 -11.00 -24.04
N ALA A 735 -18.77 -12.21 -24.31
CA ALA A 735 -18.59 -13.25 -23.29
C ALA A 735 -17.60 -12.81 -22.21
N TRP A 736 -16.48 -12.17 -22.59
CA TRP A 736 -15.49 -11.64 -21.66
C TRP A 736 -16.04 -10.50 -20.81
N THR A 737 -16.83 -9.59 -21.38
CA THR A 737 -17.51 -8.52 -20.62
C THR A 737 -18.59 -9.07 -19.69
N ALA A 738 -19.32 -10.10 -20.11
CA ALA A 738 -20.33 -10.77 -19.29
C ALA A 738 -19.67 -11.53 -18.12
N GLN A 739 -18.54 -12.18 -18.38
CA GLN A 739 -17.78 -12.92 -17.37
C GLN A 739 -17.07 -11.98 -16.38
N LEU A 740 -16.55 -10.84 -16.83
CA LEU A 740 -16.05 -9.77 -15.94
C LEU A 740 -17.15 -9.16 -15.05
N GLN A 741 -18.39 -9.12 -15.53
CA GLN A 741 -19.53 -8.67 -14.73
C GLN A 741 -20.02 -9.73 -13.74
N SER A 742 -19.84 -11.03 -14.03
CA SER A 742 -20.20 -12.11 -13.12
C SER A 742 -19.10 -12.49 -12.12
N GLU A 743 -17.83 -12.23 -12.44
CA GLU A 743 -16.67 -12.61 -11.62
C GLU A 743 -16.07 -11.47 -10.78
N LEU A 744 -16.68 -10.28 -10.74
CA LEU A 744 -16.37 -9.29 -9.71
C LEU A 744 -17.01 -9.75 -8.40
N PRO A 745 -16.24 -10.30 -7.43
CA PRO A 745 -16.79 -10.58 -6.13
C PRO A 745 -17.08 -9.23 -5.48
N LEU A 746 -18.28 -9.13 -4.90
CA LEU A 746 -18.70 -8.10 -3.93
C LEU A 746 -17.87 -8.16 -2.63
N SER A 747 -16.54 -8.20 -2.75
CA SER A 747 -15.58 -8.15 -1.65
C SER A 747 -14.56 -7.04 -1.92
N PHE A 748 -15.05 -5.82 -2.07
CA PHE A 748 -14.30 -4.62 -1.74
C PHE A 748 -15.22 -3.74 -0.89
N TYR A 749 -15.12 -3.93 0.42
CA TYR A 749 -15.56 -2.97 1.44
C TYR A 749 -14.37 -2.14 1.89
#